data_AF-A0A946WSR5-F1
#
_entry.id   AF-A0A946WSR5-F1
#
_cell.length_a   1.000
_cell.length_b   1.000
_cell.length_c   1.000
_cell.angle_alpha   90.00
_cell.angle_beta   90.00
_cell.angle_gamma   90.00
#
_symmetry.space_group_name_H-M   'P 1'
#
loop_
_entity.id
_entity.type
_entity.pdbx_description
1 polymer ?
#
loop_
_entity_poly.entity_id
_entity_poly.type
_entity_poly.pdbx_seq_one_letter_code
_entity_poly.pdbx_strand_id
1 'polypeptide(L)'
;MKKLILVCLVCLLSSNLSFSEVHNVPDDFETIQAAIDASSDEDEIRVSAGRYEEILTIINLDVDIIGNPEDPSSVVIDGAQSGVVITYSGDVDNNTILDGFTITGGEDDQRSAGGIRCNNTSPILRNLIVTENIGARGGGILVEDGNPAIRDVLITNNNSAGYGGGITLMGAASPVMNNLMIRNNESVNRGGGLASFSRGRPELHGSEISNNNSDNNGGGLFSQGNMILVDVTIANNSCEGEGGGLYANGNVTVTGVIISSNSAGGNGGGIYIDGPRPGFERMLIAGNSTQSLGGGIFISGTPNNVSAPTFYHVTFAGNTAEQDGGAFYCHDGANPVVRDCILWGDQPQEVSFNEEEDANSIAITYSDVEGGEDAIETNNNGDVNWSVGAIDADPLFENPEGGDYHLTWVNFPEEDETKSPCIDTGHPDIDPDTDGTRADMGMYFYSQAFPDLEIQPNRLAFGELDVGDSRTLAVVIRNSGEGELVVTMRINPEDSPFRIMREELSFVVRPGAMEETEVTFSPQQRGEYSDELRIESNDVENRLVIVGLHGEGNNRRPQAEEEQAFTMLEDSDLTFLLDLNELFTDPDRDELEFLVSNRQYMSFELRESSRLFVQPEVDYWAEQIEIRVRCDDQFGGIAENIVNLEIEPLNDLPEAFGLITPEDESELVDSLVVFNWEISEQNRWETDEVSYCLFLAIENDGWNYQIEGLEENQSPEIPILAILDENGQDRDLQVEWWVEAHDDSGFVECVERFTLLIPESRPDIAVQPNVISFEEVDVGDTRTLAFTIGNGGDAELRATLSLEPEDAPFAIERENMDILIQPGEEEVVAVSFAPPNRGEFDAEVRIENNDPRDPLVIVTLFGEGANQQPQPEEDRFVILTEDSDMTFLLDLNDMFIDPDGDDLNFTYEDREFLTFELRESSMLFVRPQEDYWTQQIDIPVHCNDQFGGVADNVLHLIIDPLNDLPEPFSLETPENESGLDEDDSLVVFTWQVALQNRWEIDEVSYTIHFDLEWDQWEYQIEDININRSPGIPLITIFDSLDVRGSDHDTMLDWWVETRDDSGFVECRERFLMYIPPSSGVEGDPETPTTFFVYQNYPNPFNAETKISFDLPISGMVSITAFDLAGRPVAVIASGYHLAGTHQINWNAEGLQAGMYIVQVVAGNARGINKVILLK
;
A
#
# COMPACT_ATOMS: atom_id res chain seq x y z
N MET A 1 6.11 70.20 -1.19
CA MET A 1 6.80 69.12 -1.94
C MET A 1 7.23 67.89 -1.11
N LYS A 2 6.97 67.77 0.20
CA LYS A 2 7.17 66.49 0.94
C LYS A 2 5.92 65.90 1.63
N LYS A 3 4.74 66.48 1.40
CA LYS A 3 3.43 65.95 1.87
C LYS A 3 2.47 65.55 0.72
N LEU A 4 2.94 65.56 -0.53
CA LEU A 4 2.14 65.14 -1.69
C LEU A 4 2.57 63.76 -2.22
N ILE A 5 3.80 63.32 -1.92
CA ILE A 5 4.34 62.03 -2.36
C ILE A 5 3.85 60.89 -1.45
N LEU A 6 3.74 61.13 -0.13
CA LEU A 6 3.30 60.12 0.84
C LEU A 6 1.81 59.74 0.72
N VAL A 7 0.99 60.53 0.01
CA VAL A 7 -0.40 60.15 -0.29
C VAL A 7 -0.44 59.30 -1.56
N CYS A 8 0.31 59.66 -2.61
CA CYS A 8 0.41 58.84 -3.82
C CYS A 8 1.06 57.47 -3.57
N LEU A 9 2.03 57.37 -2.65
CA LEU A 9 2.72 56.09 -2.38
C LEU A 9 1.83 55.08 -1.64
N VAL A 10 0.85 55.54 -0.84
CA VAL A 10 -0.12 54.65 -0.17
C VAL A 10 -1.25 54.25 -1.14
N CYS A 11 -1.61 55.10 -2.11
CA CYS A 11 -2.55 54.77 -3.18
C CYS A 11 -1.90 54.11 -4.42
N LEU A 12 -0.64 53.65 -4.30
CA LEU A 12 0.09 52.84 -5.28
C LEU A 12 0.66 51.55 -4.66
N LEU A 13 0.31 51.29 -3.40
CA LEU A 13 0.47 50.00 -2.70
C LEU A 13 -0.93 49.52 -2.24
N SER A 14 -1.91 49.81 -3.09
CA SER A 14 -3.32 49.43 -2.99
C SER A 14 -3.92 49.23 -4.38
N SER A 15 -3.09 48.80 -5.34
CA SER A 15 -3.56 47.84 -6.34
C SER A 15 -3.95 46.58 -5.58
N ASN A 16 -5.05 45.94 -5.95
CA ASN A 16 -5.60 44.83 -5.20
C ASN A 16 -4.52 43.74 -5.02
N LEU A 17 -4.28 43.35 -3.77
CA LEU A 17 -4.19 41.93 -3.49
C LEU A 17 -5.64 41.45 -3.65
N SER A 18 -5.96 40.83 -4.78
CA SER A 18 -7.00 39.80 -4.73
C SER A 18 -6.46 38.72 -3.79
N PHE A 19 -7.36 38.17 -3.00
CA PHE A 19 -7.21 36.82 -2.50
C PHE A 19 -8.21 36.02 -3.32
N SER A 20 -7.83 34.82 -3.75
CA SER A 20 -8.78 33.84 -4.27
C SER A 20 -10.00 33.76 -3.34
N GLU A 21 -11.19 34.07 -3.85
CA GLU A 21 -12.46 33.88 -3.16
C GLU A 21 -13.09 32.56 -3.60
N VAL A 22 -13.52 31.75 -2.63
CA VAL A 22 -14.27 30.52 -2.90
C VAL A 22 -15.75 30.86 -3.04
N HIS A 23 -16.41 30.34 -4.08
CA HIS A 23 -17.81 30.59 -4.41
C HIS A 23 -18.61 29.27 -4.41
N ASN A 24 -19.56 29.09 -3.50
CA ASN A 24 -20.30 27.83 -3.37
C ASN A 24 -21.61 27.85 -4.16
N VAL A 25 -21.86 26.80 -4.94
CA VAL A 25 -23.09 26.59 -5.71
C VAL A 25 -23.81 25.35 -5.14
N PRO A 26 -25.08 25.44 -4.69
CA PRO A 26 -26.03 26.53 -4.87
C PRO A 26 -26.12 27.57 -3.73
N ASP A 27 -25.23 27.51 -2.72
CA ASP A 27 -25.42 28.20 -1.44
C ASP A 27 -25.13 29.73 -1.48
N ASP A 28 -24.07 30.15 -2.18
CA ASP A 28 -23.77 31.58 -2.42
C ASP A 28 -24.43 32.08 -3.72
N PHE A 29 -24.45 31.22 -4.76
CA PHE A 29 -25.01 31.52 -6.09
C PHE A 29 -25.99 30.43 -6.54
N GLU A 30 -27.17 30.83 -7.04
CA GLU A 30 -28.25 29.89 -7.46
C GLU A 30 -27.86 29.03 -8.68
N THR A 31 -26.88 29.46 -9.48
CA THR A 31 -26.45 28.82 -10.74
C THR A 31 -24.93 28.97 -10.94
N ILE A 32 -24.29 28.05 -11.65
CA ILE A 32 -22.83 28.03 -11.88
C ILE A 32 -22.38 29.26 -12.68
N GLN A 33 -23.09 29.63 -13.76
CA GLN A 33 -22.75 30.83 -14.53
C GLN A 33 -22.87 32.12 -13.69
N ALA A 34 -23.69 32.15 -12.63
CA ALA A 34 -23.79 33.32 -11.75
C ALA A 34 -22.58 33.47 -10.81
N ALA A 35 -21.87 32.38 -10.49
CA ALA A 35 -20.59 32.40 -9.81
C ALA A 35 -19.47 32.84 -10.79
N ILE A 36 -19.44 32.29 -12.01
CA ILE A 36 -18.49 32.69 -13.08
C ILE A 36 -18.63 34.21 -13.38
N ASP A 37 -19.85 34.73 -13.51
CA ASP A 37 -20.15 36.16 -13.74
C ASP A 37 -19.70 37.08 -12.57
N ALA A 38 -19.34 36.52 -11.41
CA ALA A 38 -18.91 37.25 -10.22
C ALA A 38 -17.41 37.10 -9.89
N SER A 39 -16.77 36.06 -10.43
CA SER A 39 -15.38 35.67 -10.15
C SER A 39 -14.34 36.62 -10.76
N SER A 40 -13.13 36.53 -10.25
CA SER A 40 -11.88 37.12 -10.76
C SER A 40 -10.86 36.02 -11.04
N ASP A 41 -9.74 36.38 -11.67
CA ASP A 41 -8.63 35.47 -11.89
C ASP A 41 -8.12 34.89 -10.54
N GLU A 42 -7.81 33.58 -10.50
CA GLU A 42 -7.42 32.79 -9.32
C GLU A 42 -8.57 32.40 -8.35
N ASP A 43 -9.85 32.72 -8.62
CA ASP A 43 -10.99 32.31 -7.77
C ASP A 43 -11.41 30.82 -7.96
N GLU A 44 -12.12 30.24 -6.99
CA GLU A 44 -12.54 28.82 -6.99
C GLU A 44 -14.06 28.63 -6.83
N ILE A 45 -14.72 27.91 -7.75
CA ILE A 45 -16.16 27.65 -7.75
C ILE A 45 -16.44 26.19 -7.34
N ARG A 46 -16.99 25.98 -6.14
CA ARG A 46 -17.36 24.67 -5.60
C ARG A 46 -18.82 24.33 -5.90
N VAL A 47 -19.07 23.27 -6.66
CA VAL A 47 -20.41 22.87 -7.09
C VAL A 47 -20.87 21.59 -6.37
N SER A 48 -21.94 21.71 -5.59
CA SER A 48 -22.53 20.59 -4.86
C SER A 48 -23.19 19.55 -5.77
N ALA A 49 -23.35 18.31 -5.28
CA ALA A 49 -24.05 17.24 -5.99
C ALA A 49 -25.48 17.66 -6.43
N GLY A 50 -25.76 17.56 -7.73
CA GLY A 50 -26.96 18.10 -8.36
C GLY A 50 -26.96 17.98 -9.89
N ARG A 51 -28.07 18.42 -10.51
CA ARG A 51 -28.19 18.60 -11.98
C ARG A 51 -28.53 20.05 -12.28
N TYR A 52 -27.66 20.70 -13.05
CA TYR A 52 -27.68 22.11 -13.37
C TYR A 52 -28.04 22.28 -14.86
N GLU A 53 -29.26 22.76 -15.12
CA GLU A 53 -29.78 23.00 -16.49
C GLU A 53 -29.22 24.34 -17.01
N GLU A 54 -27.95 24.33 -17.42
CA GLU A 54 -27.14 25.51 -17.71
C GLU A 54 -26.26 25.35 -18.98
N ILE A 55 -25.87 26.50 -19.55
CA ILE A 55 -24.82 26.63 -20.57
C ILE A 55 -23.80 27.61 -20.02
N LEU A 56 -22.53 27.18 -19.96
CA LEU A 56 -21.44 27.94 -19.35
C LEU A 56 -20.56 28.62 -20.41
N THR A 57 -20.05 29.80 -20.10
CA THR A 57 -19.20 30.58 -20.99
C THR A 57 -18.15 31.35 -20.19
N ILE A 58 -16.90 30.94 -20.36
CA ILE A 58 -15.71 31.48 -19.70
C ILE A 58 -14.93 32.30 -20.73
N ILE A 59 -14.64 33.59 -20.43
CA ILE A 59 -13.99 34.49 -21.39
C ILE A 59 -13.01 35.47 -20.74
N ASN A 60 -11.70 35.24 -20.93
CA ASN A 60 -10.60 35.98 -20.26
C ASN A 60 -10.82 36.09 -18.75
N LEU A 61 -10.77 34.93 -18.12
CA LEU A 61 -10.96 34.67 -16.70
C LEU A 61 -10.32 33.30 -16.43
N ASP A 62 -9.30 33.26 -15.59
CA ASP A 62 -8.71 32.00 -15.14
C ASP A 62 -9.29 31.61 -13.77
N VAL A 63 -10.12 30.57 -13.74
CA VAL A 63 -10.99 30.22 -12.62
C VAL A 63 -11.15 28.72 -12.50
N ASP A 64 -11.04 28.19 -11.28
CA ASP A 64 -11.23 26.76 -11.03
C ASP A 64 -12.71 26.46 -10.80
N ILE A 65 -13.21 25.41 -11.47
CA ILE A 65 -14.59 24.94 -11.38
C ILE A 65 -14.53 23.48 -10.94
N ILE A 66 -14.89 23.24 -9.68
CA ILE A 66 -14.69 21.97 -8.98
C ILE A 66 -16.06 21.37 -8.58
N GLY A 67 -16.34 20.17 -9.06
CA GLY A 67 -17.53 19.38 -8.75
C GLY A 67 -17.22 18.29 -7.72
N ASN A 68 -17.23 17.04 -8.15
CA ASN A 68 -16.87 15.89 -7.34
C ASN A 68 -15.97 14.92 -8.14
N PRO A 69 -14.63 15.00 -7.98
CA PRO A 69 -13.70 14.14 -8.72
C PRO A 69 -13.90 12.64 -8.49
N GLU A 70 -14.28 12.24 -7.27
CA GLU A 70 -14.50 10.85 -6.86
C GLU A 70 -15.80 10.23 -7.40
N ASP A 71 -16.81 11.07 -7.67
CA ASP A 71 -18.04 10.67 -8.38
C ASP A 71 -18.53 11.81 -9.30
N PRO A 72 -17.96 11.92 -10.51
CA PRO A 72 -18.39 12.90 -11.50
C PRO A 72 -19.83 12.70 -11.98
N SER A 73 -20.48 11.57 -11.68
CA SER A 73 -21.89 11.33 -11.98
C SER A 73 -22.84 12.05 -11.01
N SER A 74 -22.32 12.48 -9.85
CA SER A 74 -23.07 13.22 -8.83
C SER A 74 -23.26 14.70 -9.15
N VAL A 75 -22.43 15.30 -10.01
CA VAL A 75 -22.54 16.71 -10.44
C VAL A 75 -22.70 16.78 -11.96
N VAL A 76 -23.89 17.17 -12.43
CA VAL A 76 -24.26 17.12 -13.85
C VAL A 76 -24.56 18.52 -14.40
N ILE A 77 -23.90 18.92 -15.47
CA ILE A 77 -24.19 20.14 -16.24
C ILE A 77 -24.91 19.75 -17.54
N ASP A 78 -26.11 20.28 -17.74
CA ASP A 78 -27.06 19.85 -18.76
C ASP A 78 -27.48 20.99 -19.70
N GLY A 79 -27.01 20.95 -20.95
CA GLY A 79 -27.31 21.94 -21.99
C GLY A 79 -28.76 21.93 -22.50
N ALA A 80 -29.63 21.06 -21.99
CA ALA A 80 -31.08 21.05 -22.25
C ALA A 80 -31.48 20.91 -23.73
N GLN A 81 -30.68 20.19 -24.52
CA GLN A 81 -30.78 20.04 -25.99
C GLN A 81 -30.61 21.38 -26.72
N SER A 82 -29.57 22.14 -26.36
CA SER A 82 -29.28 23.43 -26.98
C SER A 82 -27.82 23.87 -26.86
N GLY A 83 -27.18 24.17 -27.99
CA GLY A 83 -25.86 24.81 -28.05
C GLY A 83 -24.70 23.94 -27.55
N VAL A 84 -23.60 24.60 -27.19
CA VAL A 84 -22.45 23.98 -26.50
C VAL A 84 -22.71 24.04 -25.00
N VAL A 85 -22.47 22.98 -24.23
CA VAL A 85 -22.66 23.02 -22.76
C VAL A 85 -21.63 23.93 -22.09
N ILE A 86 -20.35 23.87 -22.50
CA ILE A 86 -19.27 24.73 -21.98
C ILE A 86 -18.46 25.33 -23.14
N THR A 87 -18.22 26.64 -23.12
CA THR A 87 -17.32 27.32 -24.07
C THR A 87 -16.26 28.15 -23.36
N TYR A 88 -14.99 27.85 -23.64
CA TYR A 88 -13.82 28.67 -23.29
C TYR A 88 -13.39 29.51 -24.50
N SER A 89 -13.02 30.78 -24.28
CA SER A 89 -12.47 31.64 -25.35
C SER A 89 -11.71 32.86 -24.82
N GLY A 90 -10.76 33.39 -25.60
CA GLY A 90 -9.97 34.56 -25.21
C GLY A 90 -8.67 34.17 -24.52
N ASP A 91 -8.17 35.03 -23.63
CA ASP A 91 -6.98 34.72 -22.83
C ASP A 91 -7.39 33.81 -21.65
N VAL A 92 -7.44 32.49 -21.86
CA VAL A 92 -7.70 31.47 -20.83
C VAL A 92 -6.69 30.34 -21.02
N ASP A 93 -5.87 30.07 -20.01
CA ASP A 93 -4.76 29.11 -20.09
C ASP A 93 -4.88 27.95 -19.08
N ASN A 94 -3.77 27.30 -18.74
CA ASN A 94 -3.75 26.13 -17.86
C ASN A 94 -3.91 26.46 -16.37
N ASN A 95 -4.03 27.75 -16.00
CA ASN A 95 -4.49 28.18 -14.67
C ASN A 95 -6.02 28.08 -14.49
N THR A 96 -6.73 27.49 -15.46
CA THR A 96 -8.18 27.18 -15.41
C THR A 96 -8.40 25.68 -15.33
N ILE A 97 -8.93 25.17 -14.22
CA ILE A 97 -9.29 23.75 -14.06
C ILE A 97 -10.81 23.55 -14.15
N LEU A 98 -11.25 22.51 -14.87
CA LEU A 98 -12.59 21.91 -14.75
C LEU A 98 -12.46 20.47 -14.25
N ASP A 99 -13.02 20.19 -13.07
CA ASP A 99 -12.78 18.95 -12.33
C ASP A 99 -14.07 18.29 -11.81
N GLY A 100 -14.30 17.01 -12.12
CA GLY A 100 -15.34 16.20 -11.43
C GLY A 100 -16.78 16.46 -11.87
N PHE A 101 -17.07 16.52 -13.18
CA PHE A 101 -18.42 16.75 -13.73
C PHE A 101 -18.85 15.79 -14.84
N THR A 102 -20.15 15.51 -14.90
CA THR A 102 -20.83 14.99 -16.09
C THR A 102 -21.34 16.13 -16.97
N ILE A 103 -20.91 16.19 -18.23
CA ILE A 103 -21.27 17.21 -19.21
C ILE A 103 -22.18 16.59 -20.29
N THR A 104 -23.44 17.02 -20.36
CA THR A 104 -24.48 16.34 -21.15
C THR A 104 -25.45 17.30 -21.84
N GLY A 105 -26.15 16.81 -22.87
CA GLY A 105 -27.33 17.49 -23.41
C GLY A 105 -27.05 18.72 -24.29
N GLY A 106 -25.82 18.94 -24.76
CA GLY A 106 -25.54 19.93 -25.81
C GLY A 106 -26.11 19.52 -27.18
N GLU A 107 -26.58 20.49 -27.97
CA GLU A 107 -27.04 20.30 -29.36
C GLU A 107 -26.75 21.54 -30.22
N ASP A 108 -25.65 21.54 -31.01
CA ASP A 108 -25.33 22.59 -31.99
C ASP A 108 -25.22 22.05 -33.43
N ASP A 109 -26.08 22.55 -34.33
CA ASP A 109 -26.05 22.23 -35.77
C ASP A 109 -25.29 23.27 -36.63
N GLN A 110 -24.67 24.29 -36.01
CA GLN A 110 -24.08 25.45 -36.68
C GLN A 110 -22.54 25.43 -36.79
N ARG A 111 -21.91 24.26 -36.53
CA ARG A 111 -20.46 23.90 -36.64
C ARG A 111 -19.66 24.00 -35.33
N SER A 112 -20.31 23.96 -34.17
CA SER A 112 -19.66 23.88 -32.87
C SER A 112 -19.61 22.45 -32.32
N ALA A 113 -19.02 22.28 -31.13
CA ALA A 113 -19.19 21.08 -30.33
C ALA A 113 -20.60 20.95 -29.75
N GLY A 114 -20.95 19.76 -29.27
CA GLY A 114 -22.07 19.56 -28.35
C GLY A 114 -21.66 19.83 -26.89
N GLY A 115 -20.69 19.07 -26.36
CA GLY A 115 -20.28 19.16 -24.94
C GLY A 115 -19.43 20.39 -24.61
N ILE A 116 -18.13 20.32 -24.92
CA ILE A 116 -17.11 21.32 -24.52
C ILE A 116 -16.44 21.91 -25.77
N ARG A 117 -16.18 23.22 -25.77
CA ARG A 117 -15.35 23.88 -26.79
C ARG A 117 -14.22 24.71 -26.17
N CYS A 118 -13.00 24.41 -26.60
CA CYS A 118 -11.82 25.27 -26.40
C CYS A 118 -11.50 25.98 -27.73
N ASN A 119 -11.36 27.31 -27.70
CA ASN A 119 -11.20 28.14 -28.90
C ASN A 119 -10.11 29.19 -28.65
N ASN A 120 -8.89 28.86 -29.06
CA ASN A 120 -7.64 29.55 -28.71
C ASN A 120 -7.47 29.64 -27.17
N THR A 121 -7.66 28.53 -26.47
CA THR A 121 -7.59 28.42 -25.00
C THR A 121 -7.00 27.07 -24.58
N SER A 122 -6.39 27.02 -23.39
CA SER A 122 -5.64 25.85 -22.91
C SER A 122 -5.98 25.39 -21.46
N PRO A 123 -7.27 25.30 -21.05
CA PRO A 123 -7.64 24.86 -19.71
C PRO A 123 -7.26 23.40 -19.43
N ILE A 124 -7.19 23.04 -18.16
CA ILE A 124 -7.08 21.66 -17.67
C ILE A 124 -8.49 21.08 -17.53
N LEU A 125 -8.76 19.97 -18.22
CA LEU A 125 -10.03 19.24 -18.16
C LEU A 125 -9.78 17.86 -17.55
N ARG A 126 -10.25 17.61 -16.32
CA ARG A 126 -9.97 16.36 -15.60
C ARG A 126 -11.15 15.72 -14.86
N ASN A 127 -11.13 14.40 -14.70
CA ASN A 127 -12.18 13.63 -14.01
C ASN A 127 -13.60 13.91 -14.55
N LEU A 128 -13.78 13.91 -15.88
CA LEU A 128 -15.04 14.30 -16.53
C LEU A 128 -15.76 13.13 -17.20
N ILE A 129 -17.09 13.23 -17.31
CA ILE A 129 -17.94 12.33 -18.11
C ILE A 129 -18.66 13.16 -19.18
N VAL A 130 -18.14 13.21 -20.39
CA VAL A 130 -18.75 13.94 -21.52
C VAL A 130 -19.65 12.97 -22.29
N THR A 131 -20.97 13.10 -22.16
CA THR A 131 -21.93 12.10 -22.65
C THR A 131 -23.23 12.65 -23.25
N GLU A 132 -23.82 11.91 -24.20
CA GLU A 132 -25.10 12.23 -24.86
C GLU A 132 -25.17 13.64 -25.50
N ASN A 133 -24.03 14.19 -25.94
CA ASN A 133 -23.96 15.48 -26.63
C ASN A 133 -23.98 15.34 -28.16
N ILE A 134 -24.56 16.33 -28.85
CA ILE A 134 -24.71 16.36 -30.30
C ILE A 134 -24.03 17.62 -30.85
N GLY A 135 -22.98 17.44 -31.66
CA GLY A 135 -22.16 18.56 -32.17
C GLY A 135 -21.89 18.48 -33.65
N ALA A 136 -22.04 19.58 -34.38
CA ALA A 136 -21.68 19.62 -35.80
C ALA A 136 -20.16 19.48 -36.07
N ARG A 137 -19.30 19.60 -35.05
CA ARG A 137 -17.88 19.23 -35.02
C ARG A 137 -17.46 18.91 -33.59
N GLY A 138 -17.11 17.66 -33.28
CA GLY A 138 -16.92 17.23 -31.89
C GLY A 138 -18.28 17.02 -31.24
N GLY A 139 -18.78 15.79 -31.17
CA GLY A 139 -20.00 15.51 -30.39
C GLY A 139 -19.74 15.85 -28.92
N GLY A 140 -18.68 15.28 -28.34
CA GLY A 140 -18.19 15.59 -27.01
C GLY A 140 -17.39 16.90 -26.96
N ILE A 141 -16.17 16.92 -27.52
CA ILE A 141 -15.21 18.02 -27.37
C ILE A 141 -14.73 18.56 -28.73
N LEU A 142 -14.60 19.89 -28.84
CA LEU A 142 -13.92 20.57 -29.96
C LEU A 142 -12.78 21.44 -29.43
N VAL A 143 -11.59 21.27 -30.01
CA VAL A 143 -10.43 22.14 -29.79
C VAL A 143 -10.08 22.83 -31.11
N GLU A 144 -10.14 24.16 -31.14
CA GLU A 144 -9.70 25.00 -32.25
C GLU A 144 -8.55 25.91 -31.78
N ASP A 145 -7.37 25.76 -32.38
CA ASP A 145 -6.19 26.62 -32.14
C ASP A 145 -5.72 26.76 -30.67
N GLY A 146 -6.02 25.79 -29.80
CA GLY A 146 -5.64 25.77 -28.37
C GLY A 146 -5.04 24.44 -27.91
N ASN A 147 -4.40 24.44 -26.74
CA ASN A 147 -3.63 23.30 -26.21
C ASN A 147 -4.09 22.90 -24.79
N PRO A 148 -5.38 22.55 -24.58
CA PRO A 148 -5.85 22.09 -23.28
C PRO A 148 -5.16 20.77 -22.88
N ALA A 149 -4.88 20.60 -21.59
CA ALA A 149 -4.52 19.30 -21.02
C ALA A 149 -5.83 18.56 -20.69
N ILE A 150 -6.03 17.38 -21.27
CA ILE A 150 -7.25 16.58 -21.07
C ILE A 150 -6.84 15.26 -20.44
N ARG A 151 -7.26 14.97 -19.21
CA ARG A 151 -6.88 13.72 -18.53
C ARG A 151 -8.01 13.09 -17.74
N ASP A 152 -8.02 11.77 -17.62
CA ASP A 152 -8.98 11.06 -16.77
C ASP A 152 -10.45 11.33 -17.19
N VAL A 153 -10.70 11.45 -18.52
CA VAL A 153 -12.02 11.78 -19.08
C VAL A 153 -12.66 10.62 -19.84
N LEU A 154 -13.90 10.29 -19.47
CA LEU A 154 -14.79 9.40 -20.20
C LEU A 154 -15.62 10.20 -21.22
N ILE A 155 -15.42 9.93 -22.52
CA ILE A 155 -16.15 10.56 -23.62
C ILE A 155 -17.00 9.48 -24.31
N THR A 156 -18.31 9.47 -24.06
CA THR A 156 -19.17 8.34 -24.46
C THR A 156 -20.55 8.71 -25.00
N ASN A 157 -21.05 7.96 -25.98
CA ASN A 157 -22.40 8.15 -26.56
C ASN A 157 -22.65 9.54 -27.19
N ASN A 158 -21.61 10.27 -27.59
CA ASN A 158 -21.74 11.55 -28.26
C ASN A 158 -21.85 11.34 -29.79
N ASN A 159 -22.58 12.20 -30.49
CA ASN A 159 -22.82 12.10 -31.93
C ASN A 159 -22.36 13.39 -32.65
N SER A 160 -21.73 13.23 -33.81
CA SER A 160 -21.45 14.35 -34.71
C SER A 160 -22.00 14.20 -36.12
N ALA A 161 -22.81 15.18 -36.52
CA ALA A 161 -23.24 15.37 -37.92
C ALA A 161 -22.10 15.80 -38.86
N GLY A 162 -20.90 16.08 -38.32
CA GLY A 162 -19.69 16.45 -39.04
C GLY A 162 -18.58 15.43 -38.80
N TYR A 163 -17.64 15.76 -37.93
CA TYR A 163 -16.44 14.98 -37.64
C TYR A 163 -16.27 14.82 -36.13
N GLY A 164 -15.55 13.78 -35.70
CA GLY A 164 -15.20 13.55 -34.30
C GLY A 164 -16.43 13.34 -33.43
N GLY A 165 -16.96 12.11 -33.36
CA GLY A 165 -18.07 11.81 -32.46
C GLY A 165 -17.71 12.12 -31.00
N GLY A 166 -16.54 11.66 -30.55
CA GLY A 166 -15.94 12.06 -29.27
C GLY A 166 -15.26 13.43 -29.35
N ILE A 167 -14.07 13.49 -29.95
CA ILE A 167 -13.21 14.69 -30.01
C ILE A 167 -12.99 15.15 -31.46
N THR A 168 -13.00 16.46 -31.71
CA THR A 168 -12.42 17.08 -32.94
C THR A 168 -11.31 18.06 -32.59
N LEU A 169 -10.18 17.97 -33.31
CA LEU A 169 -9.05 18.89 -33.20
C LEU A 169 -8.87 19.65 -34.52
N MET A 170 -8.66 20.97 -34.47
CA MET A 170 -8.52 21.82 -35.65
C MET A 170 -7.50 22.95 -35.46
N GLY A 171 -6.98 23.46 -36.58
CA GLY A 171 -6.12 24.65 -36.60
C GLY A 171 -4.69 24.31 -36.22
N ALA A 172 -4.12 24.98 -35.23
CA ALA A 172 -2.81 24.69 -34.63
C ALA A 172 -2.89 23.89 -33.31
N ALA A 173 -4.07 23.42 -32.93
CA ALA A 173 -4.31 22.75 -31.64
C ALA A 173 -3.34 21.57 -31.38
N SER A 174 -2.65 21.62 -30.25
CA SER A 174 -1.71 20.59 -29.79
C SER A 174 -2.00 20.23 -28.32
N PRO A 175 -3.19 19.64 -28.02
CA PRO A 175 -3.49 19.15 -26.68
C PRO A 175 -2.69 17.89 -26.34
N VAL A 176 -2.38 17.75 -25.07
CA VAL A 176 -1.90 16.50 -24.46
C VAL A 176 -3.11 15.80 -23.84
N MET A 177 -3.31 14.53 -24.18
CA MET A 177 -4.51 13.76 -23.84
C MET A 177 -4.11 12.43 -23.18
N ASN A 178 -4.35 12.28 -21.87
CA ASN A 178 -3.82 11.16 -21.08
C ASN A 178 -4.96 10.38 -20.40
N ASN A 179 -4.89 9.05 -20.36
CA ASN A 179 -5.90 8.21 -19.67
C ASN A 179 -7.36 8.53 -20.08
N LEU A 180 -7.63 8.57 -21.39
CA LEU A 180 -8.97 8.87 -21.93
C LEU A 180 -9.73 7.60 -22.33
N MET A 181 -11.03 7.55 -22.00
CA MET A 181 -11.94 6.52 -22.52
C MET A 181 -12.88 7.11 -23.57
N ILE A 182 -12.50 7.07 -24.85
CA ILE A 182 -13.29 7.61 -25.97
C ILE A 182 -14.09 6.45 -26.61
N ARG A 183 -15.35 6.24 -26.17
CA ARG A 183 -16.10 5.03 -26.57
C ARG A 183 -17.58 5.19 -26.91
N ASN A 184 -18.09 4.38 -27.84
CA ASN A 184 -19.49 4.40 -28.31
C ASN A 184 -19.93 5.74 -28.93
N ASN A 185 -19.01 6.53 -29.49
CA ASN A 185 -19.32 7.79 -30.16
C ASN A 185 -19.52 7.58 -31.67
N GLU A 186 -20.29 8.48 -32.32
CA GLU A 186 -20.74 8.31 -33.71
C GLU A 186 -20.44 9.55 -34.56
N SER A 187 -19.95 9.39 -35.81
CA SER A 187 -19.70 10.50 -36.73
C SER A 187 -20.22 10.25 -38.15
N VAL A 188 -20.98 11.20 -38.70
CA VAL A 188 -21.53 11.16 -40.07
C VAL A 188 -20.47 11.39 -41.15
N ASN A 189 -19.20 11.70 -40.80
CA ASN A 189 -18.12 11.77 -41.80
C ASN A 189 -16.83 11.05 -41.38
N ARG A 190 -16.12 11.52 -40.35
CA ARG A 190 -14.76 11.04 -40.05
C ARG A 190 -14.43 11.11 -38.56
N GLY A 191 -13.71 10.10 -38.07
CA GLY A 191 -13.35 9.97 -36.65
C GLY A 191 -14.58 9.72 -35.80
N GLY A 192 -14.98 8.46 -35.62
CA GLY A 192 -16.07 8.13 -34.69
C GLY A 192 -15.66 8.50 -33.26
N GLY A 193 -14.47 8.08 -32.82
CA GLY A 193 -13.86 8.51 -31.58
C GLY A 193 -13.23 9.89 -31.69
N LEU A 194 -12.17 10.03 -32.48
CA LEU A 194 -11.39 11.28 -32.63
C LEU A 194 -11.14 11.66 -34.10
N ALA A 195 -11.27 12.93 -34.43
CA ALA A 195 -10.91 13.49 -35.73
C ALA A 195 -9.91 14.65 -35.61
N SER A 196 -8.66 14.45 -36.02
CA SER A 196 -7.64 15.51 -36.10
C SER A 196 -7.52 16.09 -37.51
N PHE A 197 -7.84 17.37 -37.61
CA PHE A 197 -7.49 18.26 -38.72
C PHE A 197 -6.52 19.35 -38.25
N SER A 198 -5.76 19.08 -37.18
CA SER A 198 -4.74 19.99 -36.68
C SER A 198 -3.50 19.98 -37.58
N ARG A 199 -2.75 21.08 -37.52
CA ARG A 199 -1.39 21.25 -38.04
C ARG A 199 -0.36 21.40 -36.93
N GLY A 200 -0.81 21.42 -35.68
CA GLY A 200 0.03 21.21 -34.52
C GLY A 200 0.35 19.72 -34.36
N ARG A 201 0.71 19.34 -33.13
CA ARG A 201 1.12 17.98 -32.76
C ARG A 201 0.33 17.53 -31.53
N PRO A 202 -0.94 17.08 -31.69
CA PRO A 202 -1.68 16.46 -30.59
C PRO A 202 -1.06 15.13 -30.19
N GLU A 203 -1.19 14.81 -28.91
CA GLU A 203 -0.62 13.60 -28.32
C GLU A 203 -1.70 12.86 -27.52
N LEU A 204 -1.76 11.55 -27.67
CA LEU A 204 -2.68 10.68 -26.93
C LEU A 204 -1.89 9.55 -26.26
N HIS A 205 -1.93 9.51 -24.93
CA HIS A 205 -1.13 8.62 -24.09
C HIS A 205 -2.03 7.72 -23.24
N GLY A 206 -1.70 6.43 -23.13
CA GLY A 206 -2.35 5.47 -22.21
C GLY A 206 -3.88 5.42 -22.28
N SER A 207 -4.46 5.46 -23.48
CA SER A 207 -5.89 5.77 -23.70
C SER A 207 -6.63 4.71 -24.53
N GLU A 208 -7.95 4.57 -24.32
CA GLU A 208 -8.83 3.65 -25.06
C GLU A 208 -9.73 4.41 -26.04
N ILE A 209 -9.64 4.09 -27.34
CA ILE A 209 -10.61 4.48 -28.38
C ILE A 209 -11.39 3.23 -28.80
N SER A 210 -12.63 3.03 -28.31
CA SER A 210 -13.36 1.79 -28.60
C SER A 210 -14.84 1.87 -28.95
N ASN A 211 -15.33 0.91 -29.74
CA ASN A 211 -16.74 0.78 -30.10
C ASN A 211 -17.34 2.04 -30.79
N ASN A 212 -16.50 2.92 -31.36
CA ASN A 212 -16.95 4.12 -32.05
C ASN A 212 -17.26 3.82 -33.53
N ASN A 213 -18.14 4.62 -34.15
CA ASN A 213 -18.56 4.44 -35.54
C ASN A 213 -18.38 5.70 -36.39
N SER A 214 -17.99 5.57 -37.67
CA SER A 214 -18.12 6.66 -38.64
C SER A 214 -18.66 6.25 -40.02
N ASP A 215 -19.53 7.08 -40.61
CA ASP A 215 -20.14 6.81 -41.91
C ASP A 215 -19.16 6.92 -43.11
N ASN A 216 -17.91 7.40 -42.90
CA ASN A 216 -16.86 7.29 -43.92
C ASN A 216 -15.54 6.79 -43.31
N ASN A 217 -14.66 7.66 -42.77
CA ASN A 217 -13.24 7.28 -42.58
C ASN A 217 -12.73 7.46 -41.14
N GLY A 218 -11.96 6.49 -40.64
CA GLY A 218 -11.48 6.49 -39.27
C GLY A 218 -12.62 6.16 -38.30
N GLY A 219 -12.98 4.90 -38.16
CA GLY A 219 -14.02 4.47 -37.23
C GLY A 219 -13.66 4.84 -35.79
N GLY A 220 -12.44 4.50 -35.35
CA GLY A 220 -11.86 5.01 -34.11
C GLY A 220 -11.29 6.41 -34.31
N LEU A 221 -10.24 6.52 -35.12
CA LEU A 221 -9.38 7.70 -35.26
C LEU A 221 -9.19 8.10 -36.73
N PHE A 222 -9.35 9.39 -37.04
CA PHE A 222 -8.91 10.01 -38.28
C PHE A 222 -7.83 11.06 -37.96
N SER A 223 -6.68 11.04 -38.66
CA SER A 223 -5.68 12.13 -38.61
C SER A 223 -5.30 12.62 -40.00
N GLN A 224 -5.11 13.94 -40.14
CA GLN A 224 -4.50 14.61 -41.29
C GLN A 224 -3.27 15.46 -40.92
N GLY A 225 -2.85 15.45 -39.65
CA GLY A 225 -1.67 16.15 -39.16
C GLY A 225 -0.71 15.21 -38.46
N ASN A 226 0.32 15.79 -37.85
CA ASN A 226 1.26 15.09 -36.98
C ASN A 226 0.50 14.65 -35.72
N MET A 227 0.44 13.35 -35.44
CA MET A 227 -0.24 12.79 -34.26
C MET A 227 0.69 11.77 -33.60
N ILE A 228 0.87 11.90 -32.28
CA ILE A 228 1.56 10.89 -31.46
C ILE A 228 0.52 10.03 -30.74
N LEU A 229 0.69 8.71 -30.79
CA LEU A 229 -0.06 7.76 -29.97
C LEU A 229 0.92 6.89 -29.17
N VAL A 230 0.87 6.93 -27.83
CA VAL A 230 1.68 6.07 -26.95
C VAL A 230 0.75 5.22 -26.08
N ASP A 231 0.96 3.90 -26.05
CA ASP A 231 0.17 2.93 -25.26
C ASP A 231 -1.36 3.07 -25.45
N VAL A 232 -1.78 3.43 -26.67
CA VAL A 232 -3.19 3.60 -27.04
C VAL A 232 -3.80 2.28 -27.50
N THR A 233 -4.99 1.95 -27.00
CA THR A 233 -5.81 0.84 -27.50
C THR A 233 -6.93 1.36 -28.41
N ILE A 234 -6.89 1.05 -29.70
CA ILE A 234 -7.94 1.37 -30.69
C ILE A 234 -8.69 0.07 -31.04
N ALA A 235 -9.83 -0.19 -30.38
CA ALA A 235 -10.48 -1.50 -30.44
C ALA A 235 -11.98 -1.51 -30.80
N ASN A 236 -12.42 -2.48 -31.59
CA ASN A 236 -13.85 -2.70 -31.92
C ASN A 236 -14.56 -1.51 -32.62
N ASN A 237 -13.83 -0.59 -33.25
CA ASN A 237 -14.42 0.55 -33.96
C ASN A 237 -14.83 0.19 -35.40
N SER A 238 -15.79 0.90 -35.98
CA SER A 238 -16.33 0.59 -37.31
C SER A 238 -16.48 1.80 -38.24
N CYS A 239 -16.37 1.56 -39.55
CA CYS A 239 -16.77 2.55 -40.56
C CYS A 239 -17.32 1.95 -41.87
N GLU A 240 -18.12 2.71 -42.63
CA GLU A 240 -18.55 2.29 -43.99
C GLU A 240 -17.48 2.53 -45.07
N GLY A 241 -16.57 3.48 -44.85
CA GLY A 241 -15.42 3.80 -45.72
C GLY A 241 -14.12 3.18 -45.23
N GLU A 242 -13.02 3.93 -45.28
CA GLU A 242 -11.67 3.40 -45.03
C GLU A 242 -11.15 3.62 -43.60
N GLY A 243 -10.29 2.72 -43.10
CA GLY A 243 -9.64 2.83 -41.80
C GLY A 243 -10.58 2.58 -40.63
N GLY A 244 -10.89 1.31 -40.34
CA GLY A 244 -11.82 0.94 -39.27
C GLY A 244 -11.32 1.38 -37.89
N GLY A 245 -10.05 1.09 -37.57
CA GLY A 245 -9.37 1.64 -36.41
C GLY A 245 -8.85 3.05 -36.67
N LEU A 246 -7.90 3.18 -37.60
CA LEU A 246 -7.16 4.41 -37.91
C LEU A 246 -7.17 4.73 -39.42
N TYR A 247 -7.45 5.98 -39.78
CA TYR A 247 -7.10 6.55 -41.09
C TYR A 247 -5.98 7.59 -40.91
N ALA A 248 -4.82 7.33 -41.49
CA ALA A 248 -3.62 8.17 -41.41
C ALA A 248 -3.39 8.92 -42.73
N ASN A 249 -3.59 10.25 -42.69
CA ASN A 249 -3.42 11.19 -43.82
C ASN A 249 -2.35 12.25 -43.56
N GLY A 250 -1.33 11.89 -42.77
CA GLY A 250 -0.24 12.74 -42.28
C GLY A 250 0.83 11.85 -41.62
N ASN A 251 1.83 12.45 -40.95
CA ASN A 251 2.73 11.65 -40.12
C ASN A 251 1.98 11.20 -38.85
N VAL A 252 2.00 9.91 -38.56
CA VAL A 252 1.43 9.36 -37.32
C VAL A 252 2.49 8.46 -36.72
N THR A 253 3.04 8.89 -35.60
CA THR A 253 4.08 8.17 -34.86
C THR A 253 3.39 7.37 -33.76
N VAL A 254 3.63 6.06 -33.72
CA VAL A 254 2.90 5.14 -32.82
C VAL A 254 3.84 4.16 -32.13
N THR A 255 3.71 4.10 -30.80
CA THR A 255 4.55 3.28 -29.90
C THR A 255 3.67 2.59 -28.86
N GLY A 256 3.79 1.28 -28.67
CA GLY A 256 2.99 0.52 -27.70
C GLY A 256 1.51 0.32 -28.09
N VAL A 257 1.13 0.70 -29.32
CA VAL A 257 -0.29 0.84 -29.73
C VAL A 257 -0.91 -0.50 -30.12
N ILE A 258 -2.09 -0.79 -29.56
CA ILE A 258 -2.92 -1.96 -29.88
C ILE A 258 -4.06 -1.52 -30.81
N ILE A 259 -4.17 -2.10 -32.00
CA ILE A 259 -5.28 -1.87 -32.94
C ILE A 259 -5.97 -3.21 -33.23
N SER A 260 -7.11 -3.46 -32.57
CA SER A 260 -7.74 -4.80 -32.56
C SER A 260 -9.23 -4.84 -32.87
N SER A 261 -9.68 -5.85 -33.60
CA SER A 261 -11.11 -6.15 -33.87
C SER A 261 -11.90 -5.01 -34.54
N ASN A 262 -11.23 -4.06 -35.20
CA ASN A 262 -11.90 -2.98 -35.92
C ASN A 262 -12.44 -3.45 -37.29
N SER A 263 -13.37 -2.69 -37.89
CA SER A 263 -14.09 -3.09 -39.11
C SER A 263 -14.24 -1.95 -40.12
N ALA A 264 -13.87 -2.18 -41.38
CA ALA A 264 -14.06 -1.24 -42.49
C ALA A 264 -14.97 -1.80 -43.61
N GLY A 265 -15.88 -0.98 -44.12
CA GLY A 265 -16.64 -1.28 -45.34
C GLY A 265 -15.82 -1.03 -46.62
N GLY A 266 -14.96 -0.01 -46.58
CA GLY A 266 -13.85 0.22 -47.50
C GLY A 266 -12.55 -0.44 -47.01
N ASN A 267 -11.42 0.03 -47.51
CA ASN A 267 -10.10 -0.57 -47.28
C ASN A 267 -9.54 -0.29 -45.88
N GLY A 268 -8.61 -1.13 -45.41
CA GLY A 268 -7.90 -0.93 -44.14
C GLY A 268 -8.79 -1.19 -42.92
N GLY A 269 -8.99 -2.46 -42.56
CA GLY A 269 -9.79 -2.85 -41.40
C GLY A 269 -9.23 -2.29 -40.09
N GLY A 270 -7.93 -2.47 -39.86
CA GLY A 270 -7.19 -1.83 -38.78
C GLY A 270 -6.77 -0.40 -39.16
N ILE A 271 -5.88 -0.27 -40.15
CA ILE A 271 -5.27 0.99 -40.56
C ILE A 271 -5.43 1.21 -42.08
N TYR A 272 -5.73 2.44 -42.48
CA TYR A 272 -5.57 2.93 -43.85
C TYR A 272 -4.53 4.06 -43.90
N ILE A 273 -3.48 3.89 -44.72
CA ILE A 273 -2.37 4.84 -44.86
C ILE A 273 -2.43 5.51 -46.24
N ASP A 274 -2.52 6.83 -46.23
CA ASP A 274 -2.59 7.73 -47.39
C ASP A 274 -1.71 8.96 -47.12
N GLY A 275 -0.40 8.71 -47.09
CA GLY A 275 0.62 9.69 -46.69
C GLY A 275 2.04 9.09 -46.66
N PRO A 276 3.10 9.92 -46.63
CA PRO A 276 4.47 9.45 -46.64
C PRO A 276 4.98 9.00 -45.25
N ARG A 277 5.49 7.77 -45.18
CA ARG A 277 6.45 7.28 -44.17
C ARG A 277 6.07 7.41 -42.67
N PRO A 278 4.83 7.14 -42.22
CA PRO A 278 4.59 6.94 -40.78
C PRO A 278 5.43 5.78 -40.21
N GLY A 279 5.92 5.96 -38.98
CA GLY A 279 6.70 4.96 -38.24
C GLY A 279 5.84 4.22 -37.21
N PHE A 280 6.01 2.90 -37.14
CA PHE A 280 5.25 2.01 -36.28
C PHE A 280 6.22 1.13 -35.47
N GLU A 281 6.25 1.30 -34.15
CA GLU A 281 7.10 0.51 -33.26
C GLU A 281 6.28 -0.10 -32.10
N ARG A 282 6.60 -1.33 -31.69
CA ARG A 282 5.91 -2.07 -30.60
C ARG A 282 4.39 -2.01 -30.74
N MET A 283 3.82 -2.76 -31.68
CA MET A 283 2.38 -2.77 -31.94
C MET A 283 1.76 -4.15 -32.07
N LEU A 284 0.50 -4.26 -31.63
CA LEU A 284 -0.38 -5.39 -31.95
C LEU A 284 -1.48 -4.93 -32.92
N ILE A 285 -1.52 -5.50 -34.12
CA ILE A 285 -2.55 -5.24 -35.14
C ILE A 285 -3.28 -6.56 -35.40
N ALA A 286 -4.39 -6.81 -34.69
CA ALA A 286 -4.96 -8.16 -34.60
C ALA A 286 -6.48 -8.24 -34.79
N GLY A 287 -6.95 -9.25 -35.53
CA GLY A 287 -8.37 -9.56 -35.69
C GLY A 287 -9.23 -8.49 -36.39
N ASN A 288 -8.62 -7.48 -37.01
CA ASN A 288 -9.33 -6.44 -37.75
C ASN A 288 -9.89 -6.98 -39.07
N SER A 289 -10.90 -6.31 -39.65
CA SER A 289 -11.65 -6.84 -40.79
C SER A 289 -12.06 -5.80 -41.83
N THR A 290 -12.08 -6.19 -43.11
CA THR A 290 -12.55 -5.35 -44.22
C THR A 290 -13.42 -6.11 -45.23
N GLN A 291 -14.47 -5.45 -45.75
CA GLN A 291 -15.23 -5.92 -46.91
C GLN A 291 -14.50 -5.65 -48.26
N SER A 292 -13.27 -5.15 -48.20
CA SER A 292 -12.44 -4.79 -49.34
C SER A 292 -11.01 -5.32 -49.21
N LEU A 293 -10.01 -4.45 -49.08
CA LEU A 293 -8.57 -4.76 -49.20
C LEU A 293 -7.80 -4.27 -47.96
N GLY A 294 -6.84 -5.07 -47.49
CA GLY A 294 -6.05 -4.74 -46.29
C GLY A 294 -6.83 -4.94 -44.99
N GLY A 295 -6.82 -6.15 -44.44
CA GLY A 295 -7.47 -6.48 -43.16
C GLY A 295 -6.82 -5.74 -41.99
N GLY A 296 -5.51 -5.92 -41.81
CA GLY A 296 -4.67 -5.17 -40.88
C GLY A 296 -4.42 -3.77 -41.43
N ILE A 297 -3.66 -3.66 -42.52
CA ILE A 297 -3.26 -2.39 -43.13
C ILE A 297 -3.52 -2.37 -44.64
N PHE A 298 -4.08 -1.26 -45.14
CA PHE A 298 -3.98 -0.84 -46.54
C PHE A 298 -2.99 0.33 -46.65
N ILE A 299 -2.02 0.23 -47.57
CA ILE A 299 -1.01 1.27 -47.81
C ILE A 299 -1.16 1.78 -49.26
N SER A 300 -1.47 3.06 -49.43
CA SER A 300 -1.29 3.75 -50.72
C SER A 300 -0.04 4.63 -50.69
N GLY A 301 0.80 4.50 -51.71
CA GLY A 301 1.58 5.65 -52.17
C GLY A 301 0.71 6.62 -52.97
N THR A 302 1.35 7.58 -53.63
CA THR A 302 0.70 8.53 -54.54
C THR A 302 1.58 8.77 -55.77
N PRO A 303 1.05 9.25 -56.92
CA PRO A 303 1.80 9.33 -58.18
C PRO A 303 2.95 10.37 -58.24
N ASN A 304 3.31 10.97 -57.10
CA ASN A 304 4.49 11.82 -56.94
C ASN A 304 5.22 11.59 -55.60
N ASN A 305 4.73 10.72 -54.72
CA ASN A 305 5.33 10.48 -53.40
C ASN A 305 5.11 9.03 -52.94
N VAL A 306 6.21 8.31 -52.75
CA VAL A 306 6.25 6.91 -52.29
C VAL A 306 5.92 6.85 -50.80
N SER A 307 4.89 6.08 -50.44
CA SER A 307 4.67 5.73 -49.04
C SER A 307 5.58 4.56 -48.67
N ALA A 308 6.55 4.80 -47.80
CA ALA A 308 7.47 3.80 -47.27
C ALA A 308 7.43 3.80 -45.73
N PRO A 309 6.35 3.29 -45.11
CA PRO A 309 6.26 3.14 -43.66
C PRO A 309 7.22 2.06 -43.14
N THR A 310 7.64 2.19 -41.89
CA THR A 310 8.55 1.24 -41.23
C THR A 310 7.87 0.59 -40.03
N PHE A 311 7.94 -0.74 -39.93
CA PHE A 311 7.37 -1.54 -38.84
C PHE A 311 8.49 -2.25 -38.09
N TYR A 312 8.56 -2.03 -36.78
CA TYR A 312 9.51 -2.64 -35.84
C TYR A 312 8.78 -3.23 -34.63
N HIS A 313 9.07 -4.47 -34.24
CA HIS A 313 8.41 -5.13 -33.10
C HIS A 313 6.87 -5.13 -33.21
N VAL A 314 6.36 -5.49 -34.41
CA VAL A 314 4.91 -5.49 -34.69
C VAL A 314 4.40 -6.91 -34.89
N THR A 315 3.34 -7.28 -34.17
CA THR A 315 2.57 -8.50 -34.42
C THR A 315 1.32 -8.17 -35.23
N PHE A 316 1.27 -8.67 -36.46
CA PHE A 316 0.05 -8.81 -37.25
C PHE A 316 -0.49 -10.22 -37.02
N ALA A 317 -1.77 -10.35 -36.68
CA ALA A 317 -2.38 -11.66 -36.52
C ALA A 317 -3.89 -11.70 -36.78
N GLY A 318 -4.34 -12.67 -37.58
CA GLY A 318 -5.76 -13.02 -37.71
C GLY A 318 -6.65 -11.92 -38.31
N ASN A 319 -6.09 -10.89 -38.94
CA ASN A 319 -6.87 -9.88 -39.66
C ASN A 319 -7.42 -10.46 -40.96
N THR A 320 -8.52 -9.88 -41.47
CA THR A 320 -9.32 -10.48 -42.54
C THR A 320 -9.77 -9.48 -43.61
N ALA A 321 -9.62 -9.84 -44.88
CA ALA A 321 -10.15 -9.10 -46.03
C ALA A 321 -11.09 -9.99 -46.88
N GLU A 322 -12.18 -9.42 -47.41
CA GLU A 322 -13.05 -10.14 -48.36
C GLU A 322 -12.43 -10.31 -49.76
N GLN A 323 -11.43 -9.50 -50.12
CA GLN A 323 -10.74 -9.56 -51.42
C GLN A 323 -9.29 -10.06 -51.28
N ASP A 324 -8.36 -9.19 -50.87
CA ASP A 324 -6.92 -9.47 -50.88
C ASP A 324 -6.18 -8.69 -49.77
N GLY A 325 -5.07 -9.25 -49.28
CA GLY A 325 -4.21 -8.64 -48.27
C GLY A 325 -4.81 -8.70 -46.86
N GLY A 326 -4.52 -9.77 -46.13
CA GLY A 326 -4.88 -10.00 -44.74
C GLY A 326 -4.15 -9.03 -43.81
N ALA A 327 -2.83 -9.19 -43.63
CA ALA A 327 -2.04 -8.25 -42.84
C ALA A 327 -1.76 -6.96 -43.65
N PHE A 328 -1.33 -7.09 -44.90
CA PHE A 328 -0.94 -5.97 -45.77
C PHE A 328 -1.57 -6.02 -47.16
N TYR A 329 -2.05 -4.86 -47.61
CA TYR A 329 -2.28 -4.57 -49.03
C TYR A 329 -1.49 -3.33 -49.48
N CYS A 330 -0.70 -3.46 -50.55
CA CYS A 330 0.17 -2.40 -51.09
C CYS A 330 -0.34 -1.86 -52.44
N HIS A 331 -0.43 -0.54 -52.56
CA HIS A 331 -1.04 0.17 -53.69
C HIS A 331 -0.23 1.42 -54.13
N ASP A 332 -0.20 1.69 -55.44
CA ASP A 332 0.37 2.90 -56.06
C ASP A 332 1.77 3.32 -55.53
N GLY A 333 2.75 2.43 -55.67
CA GLY A 333 4.12 2.70 -55.24
C GLY A 333 4.34 2.64 -53.71
N ALA A 334 3.57 1.81 -53.00
CA ALA A 334 3.81 1.51 -51.58
C ALA A 334 5.08 0.64 -51.41
N ASN A 335 5.91 1.00 -50.43
CA ASN A 335 7.24 0.41 -50.20
C ASN A 335 7.53 0.17 -48.69
N PRO A 336 6.69 -0.59 -47.95
CA PRO A 336 6.91 -0.88 -46.53
C PRO A 336 8.23 -1.61 -46.22
N VAL A 337 8.78 -1.32 -45.04
CA VAL A 337 9.89 -2.06 -44.41
C VAL A 337 9.38 -2.74 -43.15
N VAL A 338 9.61 -4.05 -43.03
CA VAL A 338 9.14 -4.91 -41.95
C VAL A 338 10.35 -5.60 -41.32
N ARG A 339 10.61 -5.36 -40.03
CA ARG A 339 11.75 -5.94 -39.31
C ARG A 339 11.36 -6.25 -37.85
N ASP A 340 11.79 -7.38 -37.32
CA ASP A 340 11.44 -7.81 -35.95
C ASP A 340 9.93 -7.98 -35.75
N CYS A 341 9.21 -8.42 -36.80
CA CYS A 341 7.75 -8.55 -36.80
C CYS A 341 7.29 -10.00 -36.89
N ILE A 342 6.02 -10.25 -36.57
CA ILE A 342 5.32 -11.50 -36.87
C ILE A 342 4.09 -11.16 -37.73
N LEU A 343 3.86 -11.93 -38.79
CA LEU A 343 2.70 -11.87 -39.68
C LEU A 343 2.09 -13.27 -39.74
N TRP A 344 0.93 -13.51 -39.09
CA TRP A 344 0.46 -14.88 -38.86
C TRP A 344 -1.05 -15.08 -38.76
N GLY A 345 -1.59 -15.97 -39.60
CA GLY A 345 -3.00 -16.34 -39.62
C GLY A 345 -3.89 -15.29 -40.29
N ASP A 346 -3.31 -14.30 -40.97
CA ASP A 346 -4.03 -13.24 -41.66
C ASP A 346 -4.57 -13.74 -43.01
N GLN A 347 -5.76 -13.28 -43.41
CA GLN A 347 -6.50 -13.87 -44.54
C GLN A 347 -7.01 -12.82 -45.54
N PRO A 348 -6.96 -13.08 -46.86
CA PRO A 348 -6.70 -14.39 -47.47
C PRO A 348 -5.23 -14.72 -47.79
N GLN A 349 -4.34 -13.73 -47.72
CA GLN A 349 -2.87 -13.87 -47.82
C GLN A 349 -2.22 -12.88 -46.84
N GLU A 350 -1.02 -13.15 -46.32
CA GLU A 350 -0.31 -12.19 -45.45
C GLU A 350 -0.08 -10.83 -46.14
N VAL A 351 0.48 -10.84 -47.36
CA VAL A 351 0.81 -9.62 -48.13
C VAL A 351 0.34 -9.76 -49.58
N SER A 352 -0.34 -8.74 -50.11
CA SER A 352 -0.75 -8.66 -51.52
C SER A 352 -0.48 -7.27 -52.13
N PHE A 353 -0.10 -7.21 -53.40
CA PHE A 353 0.15 -5.97 -54.16
C PHE A 353 -0.94 -5.74 -55.22
N ASN A 354 -1.26 -4.48 -55.52
CA ASN A 354 -2.20 -4.15 -56.60
C ASN A 354 -1.69 -4.55 -58.01
N GLU A 355 -2.58 -5.02 -58.90
CA GLU A 355 -2.22 -5.43 -60.28
C GLU A 355 -1.86 -4.26 -61.23
N GLU A 356 -2.25 -3.02 -60.91
CA GLU A 356 -2.14 -1.83 -61.76
C GLU A 356 -1.43 -0.65 -61.03
N GLU A 357 -1.38 0.54 -61.65
CA GLU A 357 -0.66 1.75 -61.19
C GLU A 357 0.84 1.53 -60.91
N ASP A 358 1.50 2.38 -60.09
CA ASP A 358 2.96 2.32 -59.90
C ASP A 358 3.40 1.13 -59.02
N ALA A 359 4.57 0.55 -59.37
CA ALA A 359 5.04 -0.71 -58.81
C ALA A 359 5.50 -0.60 -57.34
N ASN A 360 5.11 -1.60 -56.55
CA ASN A 360 5.29 -1.66 -55.10
C ASN A 360 6.60 -2.39 -54.73
N SER A 361 6.98 -2.38 -53.45
CA SER A 361 7.92 -3.38 -52.91
C SER A 361 7.71 -3.62 -51.43
N ILE A 362 8.33 -4.67 -50.89
CA ILE A 362 8.43 -4.87 -49.44
C ILE A 362 9.83 -5.35 -49.07
N ALA A 363 10.33 -4.94 -47.91
CA ALA A 363 11.57 -5.45 -47.33
C ALA A 363 11.27 -6.18 -46.02
N ILE A 364 11.77 -7.42 -45.89
CA ILE A 364 11.49 -8.31 -44.75
C ILE A 364 12.81 -8.87 -44.21
N THR A 365 13.10 -8.62 -42.94
CA THR A 365 14.36 -8.96 -42.26
C THR A 365 14.12 -9.26 -40.79
N TYR A 366 14.59 -10.39 -40.26
CA TYR A 366 14.32 -10.80 -38.87
C TYR A 366 12.82 -10.77 -38.51
N SER A 367 11.96 -11.24 -39.41
CA SER A 367 10.51 -11.33 -39.19
C SER A 367 10.00 -12.72 -39.57
N ASP A 368 8.96 -13.17 -38.88
CA ASP A 368 8.21 -14.39 -39.23
C ASP A 368 6.97 -14.03 -40.07
N VAL A 369 6.67 -14.85 -41.10
CA VAL A 369 5.55 -14.63 -42.03
C VAL A 369 4.97 -15.98 -42.46
N GLU A 370 3.68 -16.23 -42.24
CA GLU A 370 3.05 -17.51 -42.56
C GLU A 370 3.21 -17.88 -44.05
N GLY A 371 3.90 -19.00 -44.33
CA GLY A 371 4.15 -19.50 -45.68
C GLY A 371 5.32 -18.83 -46.43
N GLY A 372 5.97 -17.83 -45.82
CA GLY A 372 7.20 -17.20 -46.30
C GLY A 372 7.11 -16.47 -47.64
N GLU A 373 8.27 -16.28 -48.31
CA GLU A 373 8.39 -15.54 -49.57
C GLU A 373 7.44 -16.03 -50.68
N ASP A 374 7.18 -17.34 -50.76
CA ASP A 374 6.29 -17.96 -51.75
C ASP A 374 4.79 -17.65 -51.52
N ALA A 375 4.40 -17.10 -50.36
CA ALA A 375 3.02 -16.73 -50.01
C ALA A 375 2.66 -15.27 -50.32
N ILE A 376 3.63 -14.42 -50.68
CA ILE A 376 3.42 -12.99 -50.94
C ILE A 376 2.90 -12.77 -52.37
N GLU A 377 1.66 -12.30 -52.51
CA GLU A 377 1.01 -12.10 -53.82
C GLU A 377 1.41 -10.76 -54.46
N THR A 378 2.61 -10.73 -55.04
CA THR A 378 3.17 -9.54 -55.74
C THR A 378 2.42 -9.10 -56.99
N ASN A 379 1.50 -9.93 -57.49
CA ASN A 379 0.71 -9.74 -58.72
C ASN A 379 1.50 -9.30 -59.98
N ASN A 380 2.83 -9.54 -60.01
CA ASN A 380 3.78 -9.07 -61.02
C ASN A 380 3.98 -7.53 -61.06
N ASN A 381 3.58 -6.81 -60.01
CA ASN A 381 3.67 -5.35 -59.90
C ASN A 381 4.48 -4.90 -58.67
N GLY A 382 5.61 -5.55 -58.44
CA GLY A 382 6.57 -5.16 -57.40
C GLY A 382 7.65 -6.19 -57.13
N ASP A 383 8.60 -5.84 -56.26
CA ASP A 383 9.71 -6.68 -55.81
C ASP A 383 9.59 -7.02 -54.31
N VAL A 384 9.97 -8.25 -53.92
CA VAL A 384 10.07 -8.67 -52.51
C VAL A 384 11.55 -8.80 -52.15
N ASN A 385 11.99 -8.13 -51.09
CA ASN A 385 13.37 -8.14 -50.62
C ASN A 385 13.53 -9.07 -49.41
N TRP A 386 13.16 -10.35 -49.56
CA TRP A 386 13.31 -11.37 -48.51
C TRP A 386 14.79 -11.55 -48.15
N SER A 387 15.13 -11.25 -46.90
CA SER A 387 16.52 -11.00 -46.48
C SER A 387 16.91 -11.76 -45.21
N VAL A 388 18.02 -11.37 -44.56
CA VAL A 388 18.56 -12.11 -43.41
C VAL A 388 17.59 -12.08 -42.22
N GLY A 389 17.52 -13.21 -41.50
CA GLY A 389 16.68 -13.36 -40.31
C GLY A 389 15.21 -13.67 -40.60
N ALA A 390 14.71 -13.46 -41.82
CA ALA A 390 13.31 -13.74 -42.14
C ALA A 390 13.01 -15.26 -42.15
N ILE A 391 11.91 -15.66 -41.51
CA ILE A 391 11.51 -17.05 -41.25
C ILE A 391 10.02 -17.32 -41.62
N ASP A 392 9.63 -18.59 -41.50
CA ASP A 392 8.29 -19.16 -41.74
C ASP A 392 8.16 -20.35 -40.79
N ALA A 393 7.69 -20.11 -39.57
CA ALA A 393 7.50 -21.14 -38.54
C ALA A 393 6.53 -20.68 -37.44
N ASP A 394 5.55 -21.53 -37.10
CA ASP A 394 4.50 -21.27 -36.09
C ASP A 394 5.05 -20.55 -34.84
N PRO A 395 4.64 -19.30 -34.57
CA PRO A 395 5.18 -18.47 -33.48
C PRO A 395 4.75 -18.95 -32.09
N LEU A 396 3.90 -19.99 -31.98
CA LEU A 396 3.45 -20.57 -30.72
C LEU A 396 2.88 -19.54 -29.71
N PHE A 397 1.90 -18.75 -30.16
CA PHE A 397 1.15 -17.84 -29.28
C PHE A 397 0.33 -18.60 -28.22
N GLU A 398 0.26 -18.09 -26.99
CA GLU A 398 -0.44 -18.75 -25.86
C GLU A 398 -1.94 -18.94 -26.12
N ASN A 399 -2.67 -17.91 -26.57
CA ASN A 399 -4.10 -18.00 -26.84
C ASN A 399 -4.60 -16.96 -27.89
N PRO A 400 -4.23 -17.11 -29.17
CA PRO A 400 -4.60 -16.14 -30.21
C PRO A 400 -6.12 -16.09 -30.48
N GLU A 401 -6.87 -17.19 -30.27
CA GLU A 401 -8.35 -17.17 -30.33
C GLU A 401 -8.97 -16.27 -29.24
N GLY A 402 -8.24 -16.01 -28.15
CA GLY A 402 -8.63 -15.07 -27.08
C GLY A 402 -8.02 -13.67 -27.22
N GLY A 403 -7.21 -13.41 -28.25
CA GLY A 403 -6.48 -12.16 -28.42
C GLY A 403 -5.15 -12.08 -27.66
N ASP A 404 -4.65 -13.19 -27.13
CA ASP A 404 -3.37 -13.26 -26.42
C ASP A 404 -2.27 -13.76 -27.37
N TYR A 405 -1.33 -12.86 -27.67
CA TYR A 405 -0.25 -13.06 -28.64
C TYR A 405 1.15 -13.04 -27.98
N HIS A 406 1.24 -13.31 -26.68
CA HIS A 406 2.53 -13.61 -26.06
C HIS A 406 3.09 -14.92 -26.64
N LEU A 407 4.40 -14.92 -26.89
CA LEU A 407 5.14 -16.11 -27.31
C LEU A 407 5.22 -17.14 -26.18
N THR A 408 5.43 -18.42 -26.49
CA THR A 408 5.52 -19.48 -25.48
C THR A 408 6.83 -20.27 -25.54
N TRP A 409 7.26 -20.74 -24.37
CA TRP A 409 8.26 -21.80 -24.22
C TRP A 409 7.82 -22.75 -23.09
N VAL A 410 6.88 -23.64 -23.41
CA VAL A 410 6.12 -24.44 -22.42
C VAL A 410 6.99 -25.27 -21.47
N ASN A 411 8.16 -25.75 -21.95
CA ASN A 411 9.10 -26.55 -21.17
C ASN A 411 10.40 -25.81 -20.79
N PHE A 412 10.42 -24.47 -20.75
CA PHE A 412 11.61 -23.70 -20.29
C PHE A 412 12.11 -24.20 -18.92
N PRO A 413 13.43 -24.31 -18.69
CA PRO A 413 14.56 -24.02 -19.58
C PRO A 413 15.05 -25.23 -20.41
N GLU A 414 14.25 -26.29 -20.60
CA GLU A 414 14.64 -27.40 -21.48
C GLU A 414 14.48 -26.99 -22.97
N GLU A 415 15.56 -27.07 -23.75
CA GLU A 415 15.52 -26.88 -25.22
C GLU A 415 14.71 -28.02 -25.88
N ASP A 416 13.52 -27.72 -26.39
CA ASP A 416 12.70 -28.66 -27.14
C ASP A 416 11.84 -27.98 -28.23
N GLU A 417 10.93 -28.76 -28.84
CA GLU A 417 10.00 -28.31 -29.91
C GLU A 417 8.83 -27.44 -29.37
N THR A 418 8.87 -26.98 -28.10
CA THR A 418 7.87 -26.06 -27.51
C THR A 418 8.39 -24.63 -27.29
N LYS A 419 9.67 -24.34 -27.58
CA LYS A 419 10.15 -22.95 -27.68
C LYS A 419 9.63 -22.33 -28.97
N SER A 420 8.97 -21.17 -28.88
CA SER A 420 8.62 -20.35 -30.03
C SER A 420 9.85 -20.00 -30.87
N PRO A 421 9.77 -20.11 -32.22
CA PRO A 421 10.87 -19.76 -33.11
C PRO A 421 11.20 -18.26 -33.09
N CYS A 422 10.33 -17.42 -32.52
CA CYS A 422 10.51 -15.98 -32.41
C CYS A 422 11.38 -15.56 -31.21
N ILE A 423 11.53 -16.43 -30.19
CA ILE A 423 12.25 -16.11 -28.94
C ILE A 423 13.78 -16.20 -29.12
N ASP A 424 14.52 -15.18 -28.69
CA ASP A 424 15.95 -14.91 -28.94
C ASP A 424 16.31 -14.62 -30.42
N THR A 425 15.36 -14.19 -31.28
CA THR A 425 15.58 -14.21 -32.76
C THR A 425 15.49 -12.91 -33.58
N GLY A 426 15.05 -11.78 -33.02
CA GLY A 426 15.05 -10.45 -33.64
C GLY A 426 16.45 -9.87 -33.93
N HIS A 427 16.55 -8.64 -34.43
CA HIS A 427 17.79 -8.08 -34.97
C HIS A 427 18.98 -8.13 -33.94
N PRO A 428 20.22 -8.45 -34.36
CA PRO A 428 21.34 -8.61 -33.42
C PRO A 428 22.06 -7.30 -33.06
N ASP A 429 21.70 -6.20 -33.70
CA ASP A 429 22.26 -4.85 -33.48
C ASP A 429 21.24 -3.86 -32.90
N ILE A 430 20.12 -4.34 -32.32
CA ILE A 430 19.22 -3.57 -31.45
C ILE A 430 19.49 -3.94 -29.99
N ASP A 431 18.92 -3.16 -29.06
CA ASP A 431 19.04 -3.39 -27.63
C ASP A 431 18.33 -4.69 -27.19
N PRO A 432 18.80 -5.32 -26.09
CA PRO A 432 18.21 -6.56 -25.57
C PRO A 432 16.80 -6.33 -25.00
N ASP A 433 16.06 -7.43 -24.86
CA ASP A 433 14.81 -7.41 -24.07
C ASP A 433 15.09 -7.13 -22.58
N THR A 434 14.06 -6.83 -21.81
CA THR A 434 14.17 -6.35 -20.41
C THR A 434 14.86 -7.35 -19.47
N ASP A 435 14.89 -8.63 -19.82
CA ASP A 435 15.62 -9.69 -19.09
C ASP A 435 17.12 -9.81 -19.48
N GLY A 436 17.59 -8.97 -20.42
CA GLY A 436 18.96 -8.94 -20.93
C GLY A 436 19.24 -9.96 -22.04
N THR A 437 18.22 -10.62 -22.58
CA THR A 437 18.34 -11.60 -23.68
C THR A 437 18.25 -10.93 -25.05
N ARG A 438 18.35 -11.67 -26.16
CA ARG A 438 18.33 -11.05 -27.50
C ARG A 438 16.88 -10.78 -27.91
N ALA A 439 16.57 -9.52 -28.20
CA ALA A 439 15.27 -9.05 -28.68
C ALA A 439 14.47 -10.08 -29.50
N ASP A 440 13.25 -10.35 -29.06
CA ASP A 440 12.28 -11.22 -29.72
C ASP A 440 11.67 -10.57 -30.99
N MET A 441 11.00 -11.39 -31.82
CA MET A 441 10.17 -10.88 -32.93
C MET A 441 8.73 -10.62 -32.45
N GLY A 442 8.11 -9.55 -32.95
CA GLY A 442 6.72 -9.18 -32.66
C GLY A 442 6.59 -8.17 -31.50
N MET A 443 5.36 -7.99 -31.03
CA MET A 443 4.98 -7.04 -29.98
C MET A 443 5.50 -7.43 -28.59
N TYR A 444 5.44 -8.72 -28.25
CA TYR A 444 5.62 -9.22 -26.90
C TYR A 444 6.84 -10.13 -26.82
N PHE A 445 7.85 -9.74 -26.03
CA PHE A 445 8.96 -10.61 -25.69
C PHE A 445 8.55 -11.66 -24.66
N TYR A 446 9.22 -12.81 -24.68
CA TYR A 446 9.08 -13.85 -23.67
C TYR A 446 10.10 -13.66 -22.55
N SER A 447 9.67 -13.06 -21.42
CA SER A 447 10.56 -12.88 -20.26
C SER A 447 11.11 -14.22 -19.76
N GLN A 448 12.43 -14.36 -19.84
CA GLN A 448 13.20 -15.50 -19.33
C GLN A 448 13.66 -15.24 -17.88
N ALA A 449 13.29 -14.10 -17.30
CA ALA A 449 13.44 -13.78 -15.88
C ALA A 449 12.24 -14.30 -15.07
N PHE A 450 12.47 -15.32 -14.24
CA PHE A 450 11.42 -16.00 -13.46
C PHE A 450 11.51 -15.70 -11.96
N PRO A 451 10.38 -15.68 -11.23
CA PRO A 451 10.34 -15.60 -9.77
C PRO A 451 10.71 -16.94 -9.10
N ASP A 452 11.15 -16.88 -7.84
CA ASP A 452 11.45 -18.03 -6.97
C ASP A 452 10.90 -17.75 -5.55
N LEU A 453 10.01 -18.61 -5.07
CA LEU A 453 9.18 -18.41 -3.87
C LEU A 453 9.81 -19.06 -2.62
N GLU A 454 10.53 -18.26 -1.84
CA GLU A 454 10.97 -18.64 -0.49
C GLU A 454 9.91 -18.28 0.56
N ILE A 455 9.51 -19.23 1.41
CA ILE A 455 8.54 -19.02 2.50
C ILE A 455 9.13 -19.44 3.85
N GLN A 456 9.05 -18.55 4.85
CA GLN A 456 9.50 -18.82 6.21
C GLN A 456 8.60 -18.17 7.27
N PRO A 457 8.12 -18.91 8.29
CA PRO A 457 8.21 -20.36 8.47
C PRO A 457 7.15 -21.12 7.66
N ASN A 458 7.46 -22.35 7.24
CA ASN A 458 6.53 -23.21 6.50
C ASN A 458 5.43 -23.88 7.38
N ARG A 459 5.30 -23.47 8.64
CA ARG A 459 4.21 -23.84 9.56
C ARG A 459 4.03 -22.76 10.62
N LEU A 460 2.78 -22.33 10.85
CA LEU A 460 2.41 -21.49 11.98
C LEU A 460 1.86 -22.36 13.11
N ALA A 461 2.48 -22.26 14.28
CA ALA A 461 2.17 -23.09 15.45
C ALA A 461 1.72 -22.19 16.60
N PHE A 462 0.42 -21.87 16.60
CA PHE A 462 -0.22 -20.97 17.55
C PHE A 462 -0.26 -21.55 18.97
N GLY A 463 -0.21 -22.87 19.13
CA GLY A 463 -0.21 -23.52 20.45
C GLY A 463 -1.57 -23.44 21.16
N GLU A 464 -1.54 -23.57 22.49
CA GLU A 464 -2.74 -23.55 23.34
C GLU A 464 -3.26 -22.12 23.58
N LEU A 465 -4.60 -21.99 23.57
CA LEU A 465 -5.42 -20.83 23.92
C LEU A 465 -6.72 -21.30 24.58
N ASP A 466 -7.31 -20.52 25.49
CA ASP A 466 -8.65 -20.80 26.01
C ASP A 466 -9.71 -20.30 25.02
N VAL A 467 -10.88 -20.95 24.98
CA VAL A 467 -11.97 -20.55 24.05
C VAL A 467 -12.41 -19.12 24.32
N GLY A 468 -12.37 -18.30 23.27
CA GLY A 468 -12.65 -16.85 23.29
C GLY A 468 -11.41 -15.95 23.14
N ASP A 469 -10.21 -16.48 23.33
CA ASP A 469 -8.95 -15.74 23.15
C ASP A 469 -8.49 -15.75 21.68
N SER A 470 -7.42 -15.00 21.37
CA SER A 470 -6.76 -15.03 20.06
C SER A 470 -5.22 -14.96 20.16
N ARG A 471 -4.53 -15.33 19.07
CA ARG A 471 -3.08 -15.16 18.91
C ARG A 471 -2.71 -14.99 17.45
N THR A 472 -1.83 -14.04 17.16
CA THR A 472 -1.34 -13.75 15.80
C THR A 472 0.08 -14.27 15.61
N LEU A 473 0.41 -14.72 14.40
CA LEU A 473 1.75 -15.14 13.97
C LEU A 473 1.94 -14.79 12.49
N ALA A 474 3.13 -14.31 12.14
CA ALA A 474 3.47 -13.91 10.78
C ALA A 474 4.17 -15.01 9.96
N VAL A 475 4.03 -14.92 8.63
CA VAL A 475 4.80 -15.67 7.63
C VAL A 475 5.41 -14.71 6.62
N VAL A 476 6.71 -14.85 6.36
CA VAL A 476 7.45 -14.09 5.35
C VAL A 476 7.44 -14.83 4.02
N ILE A 477 7.14 -14.09 2.96
CA ILE A 477 7.07 -14.49 1.56
C ILE A 477 8.15 -13.70 0.82
N ARG A 478 9.18 -14.37 0.32
CA ARG A 478 10.35 -13.76 -0.33
C ARG A 478 10.40 -14.17 -1.79
N ASN A 479 10.77 -13.23 -2.66
CA ASN A 479 11.17 -13.53 -4.02
C ASN A 479 12.71 -13.61 -4.09
N SER A 480 13.27 -14.79 -4.34
CA SER A 480 14.71 -14.98 -4.60
C SER A 480 15.06 -14.99 -6.08
N GLY A 481 14.07 -14.88 -6.96
CA GLY A 481 14.22 -14.92 -8.42
C GLY A 481 14.51 -13.56 -9.06
N GLU A 482 14.55 -13.57 -10.39
CA GLU A 482 14.87 -12.41 -11.23
C GLU A 482 13.61 -11.79 -11.89
N GLY A 483 12.48 -12.52 -11.92
CA GLY A 483 11.17 -12.03 -12.36
C GLY A 483 10.21 -11.73 -11.20
N GLU A 484 9.11 -11.02 -11.46
CA GLU A 484 8.11 -10.66 -10.44
C GLU A 484 7.27 -11.86 -9.96
N LEU A 485 7.11 -11.98 -8.63
CA LEU A 485 6.42 -13.07 -7.97
C LEU A 485 4.99 -12.66 -7.60
N VAL A 486 4.02 -13.02 -8.44
CA VAL A 486 2.59 -12.84 -8.15
C VAL A 486 2.15 -13.93 -7.18
N VAL A 487 1.47 -13.55 -6.10
CA VAL A 487 1.05 -14.44 -5.02
C VAL A 487 -0.43 -14.23 -4.68
N THR A 488 -1.18 -15.32 -4.51
CA THR A 488 -2.57 -15.33 -4.03
C THR A 488 -2.72 -16.24 -2.82
N MET A 489 -3.29 -15.73 -1.74
CA MET A 489 -3.42 -16.45 -0.47
C MET A 489 -4.87 -16.76 -0.09
N ARG A 490 -5.10 -17.93 0.52
CA ARG A 490 -6.38 -18.28 1.18
C ARG A 490 -6.20 -19.31 2.28
N ILE A 491 -7.13 -19.30 3.22
CA ILE A 491 -7.30 -20.37 4.22
C ILE A 491 -8.53 -21.20 3.81
N ASN A 492 -8.44 -22.53 3.94
CA ASN A 492 -9.55 -23.45 3.70
C ASN A 492 -9.78 -24.30 4.96
N PRO A 493 -11.03 -24.46 5.45
CA PRO A 493 -12.30 -23.93 4.91
C PRO A 493 -12.56 -22.45 5.28
N GLU A 494 -13.60 -21.85 4.68
CA GLU A 494 -14.03 -20.46 4.99
C GLU A 494 -14.48 -20.26 6.45
N ASP A 495 -15.05 -21.30 7.08
CA ASP A 495 -15.43 -21.33 8.50
C ASP A 495 -14.24 -21.56 9.46
N SER A 496 -13.00 -21.37 9.02
CA SER A 496 -11.79 -21.60 9.82
C SER A 496 -11.66 -20.62 11.00
N PRO A 497 -11.13 -21.06 12.17
CA PRO A 497 -10.73 -20.15 13.26
C PRO A 497 -9.43 -19.39 12.94
N PHE A 498 -8.75 -19.69 11.83
CA PHE A 498 -7.58 -18.95 11.35
C PHE A 498 -8.00 -17.89 10.31
N ARG A 499 -7.42 -16.68 10.38
CA ARG A 499 -7.73 -15.55 9.48
C ARG A 499 -6.46 -14.85 9.04
N ILE A 500 -6.37 -14.48 7.77
CA ILE A 500 -5.30 -13.63 7.23
C ILE A 500 -5.62 -12.16 7.59
N MET A 501 -4.65 -11.41 8.09
CA MET A 501 -4.82 -10.04 8.56
C MET A 501 -4.36 -9.02 7.50
N ARG A 502 -4.90 -9.11 6.28
CA ARG A 502 -4.66 -8.14 5.19
C ARG A 502 -5.88 -8.06 4.28
N GLU A 503 -6.07 -6.92 3.61
CA GLU A 503 -7.24 -6.68 2.75
C GLU A 503 -7.07 -7.31 1.36
N GLU A 504 -5.96 -7.03 0.69
CA GLU A 504 -5.64 -7.64 -0.60
C GLU A 504 -5.16 -9.09 -0.42
N LEU A 505 -5.83 -10.07 -1.04
CA LEU A 505 -5.40 -11.47 -1.00
C LEU A 505 -4.55 -11.90 -2.20
N SER A 506 -4.40 -11.04 -3.21
CA SER A 506 -3.51 -11.20 -4.37
C SER A 506 -2.61 -9.99 -4.51
N PHE A 507 -1.32 -10.18 -4.74
CA PHE A 507 -0.29 -9.13 -4.70
C PHE A 507 1.00 -9.56 -5.44
N VAL A 508 1.96 -8.66 -5.57
CA VAL A 508 3.24 -8.89 -6.29
C VAL A 508 4.43 -8.65 -5.35
N VAL A 509 5.42 -9.55 -5.38
CA VAL A 509 6.70 -9.41 -4.67
C VAL A 509 7.82 -9.24 -5.71
N ARG A 510 8.43 -8.06 -5.75
CA ARG A 510 9.51 -7.72 -6.69
C ARG A 510 10.78 -8.57 -6.48
N PRO A 511 11.64 -8.77 -7.50
CA PRO A 511 12.90 -9.50 -7.39
C PRO A 511 13.74 -9.09 -6.16
N GLY A 512 14.14 -10.05 -5.34
CA GLY A 512 14.91 -9.84 -4.11
C GLY A 512 14.13 -9.30 -2.89
N ALA A 513 12.89 -8.85 -3.07
CA ALA A 513 12.05 -8.32 -2.01
C ALA A 513 11.48 -9.41 -1.09
N MET A 514 10.84 -8.99 0.00
CA MET A 514 10.06 -9.86 0.87
C MET A 514 8.87 -9.12 1.46
N GLU A 515 7.77 -9.82 1.62
CA GLU A 515 6.52 -9.36 2.21
C GLU A 515 6.22 -10.20 3.46
N GLU A 516 5.66 -9.59 4.50
CA GLU A 516 5.26 -10.29 5.73
C GLU A 516 3.73 -10.30 5.84
N THR A 517 3.16 -11.46 6.18
CA THR A 517 1.71 -11.66 6.28
C THR A 517 1.35 -12.24 7.63
N GLU A 518 0.54 -11.51 8.37
CA GLU A 518 -0.01 -11.98 9.64
C GLU A 518 -1.21 -12.93 9.46
N VAL A 519 -1.27 -13.96 10.30
CA VAL A 519 -2.41 -14.86 10.45
C VAL A 519 -2.81 -14.93 11.93
N THR A 520 -4.08 -14.71 12.23
CA THR A 520 -4.66 -14.77 13.58
C THR A 520 -5.41 -16.09 13.78
N PHE A 521 -5.25 -16.73 14.93
CA PHE A 521 -6.02 -17.90 15.39
C PHE A 521 -6.93 -17.52 16.56
N SER A 522 -8.22 -17.84 16.48
CA SER A 522 -9.21 -17.59 17.54
C SER A 522 -10.15 -18.79 17.77
N PRO A 523 -9.83 -19.74 18.68
CA PRO A 523 -10.62 -20.96 18.87
C PRO A 523 -12.03 -20.68 19.39
N GLN A 524 -13.03 -21.25 18.70
CA GLN A 524 -14.45 -21.06 19.00
C GLN A 524 -15.05 -22.17 19.89
N GLN A 525 -14.37 -23.32 19.97
CA GLN A 525 -14.72 -24.49 20.79
C GLN A 525 -13.42 -25.19 21.20
N ARG A 526 -13.49 -26.15 22.11
CA ARG A 526 -12.32 -26.96 22.50
C ARG A 526 -11.92 -27.97 21.43
N GLY A 527 -10.61 -28.10 21.21
CA GLY A 527 -10.00 -29.15 20.38
C GLY A 527 -8.75 -28.67 19.63
N GLU A 528 -7.99 -29.64 19.09
CA GLU A 528 -6.95 -29.37 18.08
C GLU A 528 -7.60 -28.83 16.80
N TYR A 529 -7.18 -27.64 16.37
CA TYR A 529 -7.49 -27.07 15.07
C TYR A 529 -6.28 -27.18 14.15
N SER A 530 -6.49 -27.54 12.88
CA SER A 530 -5.43 -27.63 11.89
C SER A 530 -5.97 -27.46 10.47
N ASP A 531 -5.60 -26.35 9.85
CA ASP A 531 -6.00 -25.96 8.50
C ASP A 531 -4.77 -25.63 7.64
N GLU A 532 -4.99 -25.26 6.38
CA GLU A 532 -3.95 -24.92 5.41
C GLU A 532 -4.07 -23.45 5.00
N LEU A 533 -3.03 -22.63 5.25
CA LEU A 533 -2.79 -21.43 4.46
C LEU A 533 -2.19 -21.87 3.13
N ARG A 534 -2.90 -21.60 2.05
CA ARG A 534 -2.56 -21.99 0.68
C ARG A 534 -2.08 -20.74 -0.04
N ILE A 535 -0.82 -20.77 -0.45
CA ILE A 535 -0.12 -19.68 -1.13
C ILE A 535 0.11 -20.16 -2.56
N GLU A 536 -0.70 -19.68 -3.49
CA GLU A 536 -0.58 -19.97 -4.93
C GLU A 536 0.21 -18.86 -5.61
N SER A 537 1.01 -19.19 -6.63
CA SER A 537 1.92 -18.24 -7.27
C SER A 537 2.20 -18.54 -8.74
N ASN A 538 2.87 -17.59 -9.41
CA ASN A 538 3.40 -17.76 -10.77
C ASN A 538 4.78 -18.44 -10.84
N ASP A 539 5.43 -18.73 -9.71
CA ASP A 539 6.66 -19.55 -9.66
C ASP A 539 6.39 -20.93 -10.27
N VAL A 540 7.17 -21.29 -11.29
CA VAL A 540 6.95 -22.52 -12.09
C VAL A 540 7.20 -23.79 -11.27
N GLU A 541 8.15 -23.78 -10.32
CA GLU A 541 8.41 -24.91 -9.42
C GLU A 541 7.44 -24.92 -8.21
N ASN A 542 7.12 -23.76 -7.65
CA ASN A 542 6.38 -23.61 -6.39
C ASN A 542 4.95 -23.04 -6.50
N ARG A 543 4.26 -23.19 -7.66
CA ARG A 543 2.89 -22.71 -7.96
C ARG A 543 1.82 -22.85 -6.86
N LEU A 544 2.02 -23.77 -5.90
CA LEU A 544 1.23 -23.87 -4.67
C LEU A 544 2.14 -24.34 -3.52
N VAL A 545 2.37 -23.46 -2.55
CA VAL A 545 2.96 -23.80 -1.24
C VAL A 545 1.85 -23.85 -0.19
N ILE A 546 1.98 -24.80 0.75
CA ILE A 546 1.04 -24.97 1.87
C ILE A 546 1.79 -24.72 3.17
N VAL A 547 1.38 -23.66 3.86
CA VAL A 547 1.83 -23.34 5.23
C VAL A 547 0.81 -23.95 6.19
N GLY A 548 1.25 -24.95 6.95
CA GLY A 548 0.37 -25.64 7.90
C GLY A 548 0.02 -24.74 9.09
N LEU A 549 -1.27 -24.55 9.36
CA LEU A 549 -1.77 -23.80 10.52
C LEU A 549 -2.15 -24.79 11.62
N HIS A 550 -1.81 -24.49 12.87
CA HIS A 550 -2.15 -25.37 13.99
C HIS A 550 -2.20 -24.63 15.34
N GLY A 551 -3.26 -24.87 16.10
CA GLY A 551 -3.46 -24.40 17.47
C GLY A 551 -4.49 -25.25 18.20
N GLU A 552 -4.56 -25.13 19.51
CA GLU A 552 -5.47 -25.92 20.35
C GLU A 552 -6.34 -24.99 21.20
N GLY A 553 -7.66 -25.16 21.13
CA GLY A 553 -8.61 -24.49 22.01
C GLY A 553 -8.87 -25.32 23.26
N ASN A 554 -8.78 -24.72 24.44
CA ASN A 554 -9.04 -25.35 25.74
C ASN A 554 -10.41 -24.95 26.35
N ASN A 555 -11.01 -25.85 27.14
CA ASN A 555 -12.19 -25.55 27.97
C ASN A 555 -11.78 -24.60 29.11
N ARG A 556 -12.73 -23.79 29.58
CA ARG A 556 -12.52 -22.98 30.79
C ARG A 556 -12.74 -23.88 32.01
N ARG A 557 -11.81 -23.88 32.96
CA ARG A 557 -11.83 -24.84 34.09
C ARG A 557 -12.94 -24.51 35.10
N PRO A 558 -13.54 -25.52 35.77
CA PRO A 558 -14.45 -25.28 36.88
C PRO A 558 -13.76 -24.55 38.04
N GLN A 559 -14.54 -23.78 38.79
CA GLN A 559 -14.12 -22.93 39.89
C GLN A 559 -14.77 -23.39 41.20
N ALA A 560 -14.19 -23.02 42.34
CA ALA A 560 -14.67 -23.37 43.68
C ALA A 560 -15.32 -22.16 44.37
N GLU A 561 -16.43 -22.41 45.06
CA GLU A 561 -17.13 -21.43 45.91
C GLU A 561 -16.54 -21.45 47.35
N GLU A 562 -17.04 -20.60 48.27
CA GLU A 562 -16.50 -20.49 49.63
C GLU A 562 -16.64 -21.76 50.52
N GLU A 563 -15.74 -21.89 51.52
CA GLU A 563 -15.67 -23.01 52.47
C GLU A 563 -16.84 -23.06 53.48
N GLN A 564 -17.14 -24.24 54.06
CA GLN A 564 -18.33 -24.46 54.92
C GLN A 564 -18.04 -25.31 56.19
N ALA A 565 -18.82 -25.15 57.28
CA ALA A 565 -18.55 -25.77 58.59
C ALA A 565 -19.81 -26.27 59.36
N PHE A 566 -19.65 -27.33 60.17
CA PHE A 566 -20.72 -28.11 60.83
C PHE A 566 -20.29 -28.70 62.20
N THR A 567 -21.18 -29.38 62.95
CA THR A 567 -20.93 -29.88 64.34
C THR A 567 -21.63 -31.22 64.63
N MET A 568 -21.12 -32.05 65.57
CA MET A 568 -21.72 -33.34 66.01
C MET A 568 -21.40 -33.67 67.50
N LEU A 569 -21.76 -34.87 68.00
CA LEU A 569 -21.52 -35.36 69.37
C LEU A 569 -20.84 -36.74 69.36
N GLU A 570 -20.16 -37.13 70.46
CA GLU A 570 -19.50 -38.44 70.57
C GLU A 570 -20.51 -39.60 70.53
N ASP A 571 -20.09 -40.76 69.98
CA ASP A 571 -20.88 -41.98 69.77
C ASP A 571 -22.17 -41.78 68.89
N SER A 572 -22.12 -40.85 67.94
CA SER A 572 -23.23 -40.54 67.00
C SER A 572 -23.36 -41.52 65.81
N ASP A 573 -24.61 -41.68 65.31
CA ASP A 573 -24.96 -42.45 64.10
C ASP A 573 -24.70 -41.67 62.78
N LEU A 574 -24.48 -42.40 61.67
CA LEU A 574 -24.21 -41.86 60.31
C LEU A 574 -25.25 -40.84 59.83
N THR A 575 -24.80 -39.59 59.64
CA THR A 575 -25.66 -38.41 59.43
C THR A 575 -25.36 -37.69 58.10
N PHE A 576 -26.35 -37.02 57.51
CA PHE A 576 -26.21 -36.23 56.26
C PHE A 576 -25.53 -34.88 56.56
N LEU A 577 -24.63 -34.46 55.67
CA LEU A 577 -23.96 -33.16 55.74
C LEU A 577 -24.50 -32.17 54.70
N LEU A 578 -24.06 -32.27 53.43
CA LEU A 578 -24.40 -31.33 52.35
C LEU A 578 -24.38 -31.97 50.94
N ASP A 579 -24.76 -31.20 49.91
CA ASP A 579 -24.73 -31.59 48.49
C ASP A 579 -23.57 -30.87 47.76
N LEU A 580 -22.65 -31.63 47.18
CA LEU A 580 -21.36 -31.12 46.70
C LEU A 580 -21.46 -30.22 45.46
N ASN A 581 -22.61 -30.19 44.77
CA ASN A 581 -22.87 -29.25 43.68
C ASN A 581 -23.04 -27.80 44.15
N GLU A 582 -23.15 -27.55 45.46
CA GLU A 582 -23.24 -26.20 46.04
C GLU A 582 -21.85 -25.61 46.38
N LEU A 583 -20.75 -26.31 46.04
CA LEU A 583 -19.35 -25.92 46.34
C LEU A 583 -18.49 -25.57 45.10
N PHE A 584 -19.02 -25.73 43.90
CA PHE A 584 -18.27 -25.56 42.63
C PHE A 584 -19.18 -25.06 41.51
N THR A 585 -18.63 -24.23 40.62
CA THR A 585 -19.32 -23.74 39.41
C THR A 585 -18.50 -24.00 38.14
N ASP A 586 -19.19 -24.40 37.08
CA ASP A 586 -18.59 -24.74 35.78
C ASP A 586 -19.07 -23.74 34.70
N PRO A 587 -18.17 -22.99 34.04
CA PRO A 587 -18.55 -22.01 33.02
C PRO A 587 -19.22 -22.63 31.77
N ASP A 588 -18.73 -23.80 31.35
CA ASP A 588 -19.16 -24.52 30.15
C ASP A 588 -20.38 -25.44 30.44
N ARG A 589 -20.65 -25.68 31.74
CA ARG A 589 -21.78 -26.42 32.35
C ARG A 589 -21.73 -27.94 32.15
N ASP A 590 -20.53 -28.50 32.25
CA ASP A 590 -20.32 -29.94 32.22
C ASP A 590 -20.81 -30.68 33.50
N GLU A 591 -20.91 -32.01 33.44
CA GLU A 591 -21.33 -32.85 34.57
C GLU A 591 -20.09 -33.23 35.41
N LEU A 592 -20.08 -32.82 36.68
CA LEU A 592 -18.95 -32.97 37.61
C LEU A 592 -19.00 -34.32 38.37
N GLU A 593 -17.86 -35.02 38.48
CA GLU A 593 -17.67 -36.13 39.42
C GLU A 593 -16.90 -35.68 40.67
N PHE A 594 -17.34 -36.12 41.86
CA PHE A 594 -16.77 -35.68 43.14
C PHE A 594 -15.97 -36.78 43.85
N LEU A 595 -14.76 -36.43 44.30
CA LEU A 595 -13.90 -37.28 45.11
C LEU A 595 -13.68 -36.64 46.49
N VAL A 596 -14.07 -37.34 47.55
CA VAL A 596 -13.88 -36.90 48.94
C VAL A 596 -12.78 -37.72 49.60
N SER A 597 -11.85 -37.06 50.29
CA SER A 597 -10.68 -37.69 50.91
C SER A 597 -10.52 -37.30 52.39
N ASN A 598 -9.82 -38.14 53.16
CA ASN A 598 -9.76 -38.03 54.62
C ASN A 598 -8.36 -38.26 55.19
N ARG A 599 -8.09 -37.72 56.38
CA ARG A 599 -7.11 -38.27 57.33
C ARG A 599 -7.84 -39.22 58.30
N GLN A 600 -7.13 -40.02 59.09
CA GLN A 600 -7.76 -41.17 59.77
C GLN A 600 -8.83 -40.74 60.82
N TYR A 601 -9.70 -41.69 61.21
CA TYR A 601 -10.71 -41.63 62.31
C TYR A 601 -12.13 -41.10 61.99
N MET A 602 -12.49 -40.90 60.71
CA MET A 602 -13.91 -40.78 60.29
C MET A 602 -14.26 -41.69 59.12
N SER A 603 -15.54 -42.09 59.05
CA SER A 603 -16.13 -42.84 57.94
C SER A 603 -17.14 -41.98 57.15
N PHE A 604 -17.11 -42.12 55.82
CA PHE A 604 -17.93 -41.31 54.90
C PHE A 604 -18.68 -42.19 53.90
N GLU A 605 -19.88 -41.78 53.51
CA GLU A 605 -20.65 -42.40 52.41
C GLU A 605 -21.21 -41.32 51.48
N LEU A 606 -20.81 -41.35 50.20
CA LEU A 606 -21.46 -40.57 49.16
C LEU A 606 -22.70 -41.30 48.65
N ARG A 607 -23.82 -40.59 48.57
CA ARG A 607 -25.09 -41.10 48.03
C ARG A 607 -25.57 -40.20 46.90
N GLU A 608 -26.33 -40.77 45.97
CA GLU A 608 -26.95 -40.02 44.85
C GLU A 608 -25.92 -39.21 44.01
N SER A 609 -24.67 -39.69 43.95
CA SER A 609 -23.49 -39.12 43.28
C SER A 609 -22.95 -37.78 43.79
N SER A 610 -23.70 -36.98 44.56
CA SER A 610 -23.22 -35.69 45.09
C SER A 610 -23.47 -35.46 46.59
N ARG A 611 -24.15 -36.36 47.31
CA ARG A 611 -24.64 -36.09 48.67
C ARG A 611 -23.82 -36.79 49.74
N LEU A 612 -23.14 -36.01 50.58
CA LEU A 612 -22.16 -36.49 51.56
C LEU A 612 -22.81 -36.84 52.92
N PHE A 613 -22.47 -38.01 53.46
CA PHE A 613 -22.82 -38.46 54.82
C PHE A 613 -21.56 -38.81 55.60
N VAL A 614 -21.56 -38.54 56.91
CA VAL A 614 -20.38 -38.67 57.80
C VAL A 614 -20.72 -39.38 59.13
N GLN A 615 -19.78 -40.13 59.68
CA GLN A 615 -19.86 -40.74 61.03
C GLN A 615 -18.48 -40.82 61.71
N PRO A 616 -18.36 -40.45 63.01
CA PRO A 616 -17.18 -40.73 63.84
C PRO A 616 -16.96 -42.22 64.11
N GLU A 617 -15.74 -42.61 64.49
CA GLU A 617 -15.48 -43.91 65.16
C GLU A 617 -15.47 -43.71 66.70
N VAL A 618 -15.79 -44.77 67.45
CA VAL A 618 -16.08 -44.73 68.90
C VAL A 618 -14.84 -44.41 69.75
N ASP A 619 -15.03 -43.72 70.88
CA ASP A 619 -14.00 -43.27 71.83
C ASP A 619 -12.97 -42.31 71.18
N TYR A 620 -13.46 -41.31 70.41
CA TYR A 620 -12.63 -40.34 69.69
C TYR A 620 -13.25 -38.93 69.67
N TRP A 621 -12.56 -37.99 70.32
CA TRP A 621 -12.89 -36.57 70.38
C TRP A 621 -11.84 -35.72 69.63
N ALA A 622 -12.29 -34.67 68.94
CA ALA A 622 -11.44 -33.69 68.26
C ALA A 622 -12.24 -32.40 67.99
N GLU A 623 -11.57 -31.25 68.13
CA GLU A 623 -12.18 -29.92 68.03
C GLU A 623 -12.52 -29.55 66.58
N GLN A 624 -11.65 -29.81 65.59
CA GLN A 624 -11.98 -29.65 64.17
C GLN A 624 -11.36 -30.72 63.27
N ILE A 625 -12.10 -31.11 62.21
CA ILE A 625 -11.68 -32.07 61.18
C ILE A 625 -11.97 -31.52 59.78
N GLU A 626 -10.91 -31.28 58.99
CA GLU A 626 -11.01 -30.96 57.56
C GLU A 626 -11.47 -32.16 56.72
N ILE A 627 -12.48 -31.96 55.88
CA ILE A 627 -12.91 -32.84 54.80
C ILE A 627 -12.56 -32.15 53.48
N ARG A 628 -11.65 -32.74 52.69
CA ARG A 628 -11.26 -32.18 51.38
C ARG A 628 -12.05 -32.83 50.26
N VAL A 629 -12.76 -31.99 49.52
CA VAL A 629 -13.59 -32.33 48.37
C VAL A 629 -12.86 -31.87 47.11
N ARG A 630 -12.79 -32.73 46.11
CA ARG A 630 -12.32 -32.41 44.75
C ARG A 630 -13.45 -32.66 43.77
N CYS A 631 -13.65 -31.76 42.81
CA CYS A 631 -14.34 -32.09 41.57
C CYS A 631 -13.32 -32.39 40.46
N ASP A 632 -13.67 -33.34 39.60
CA ASP A 632 -13.16 -33.46 38.24
C ASP A 632 -14.35 -33.22 37.31
N ASP A 633 -14.22 -32.37 36.30
CA ASP A 633 -15.12 -32.44 35.15
C ASP A 633 -14.86 -33.74 34.36
N GLN A 634 -15.81 -34.14 33.51
CA GLN A 634 -15.69 -35.36 32.68
C GLN A 634 -14.55 -35.31 31.63
N PHE A 635 -13.72 -34.25 31.65
CA PHE A 635 -12.73 -33.91 30.65
C PHE A 635 -11.32 -33.60 31.20
N GLY A 636 -11.13 -33.56 32.52
CA GLY A 636 -9.86 -33.40 33.21
C GLY A 636 -9.56 -32.02 33.81
N GLY A 637 -10.52 -31.09 33.84
CA GLY A 637 -10.45 -29.88 34.65
C GLY A 637 -10.81 -30.17 36.11
N ILE A 638 -10.08 -29.54 37.04
CA ILE A 638 -10.03 -29.95 38.44
C ILE A 638 -10.09 -28.71 39.34
N ALA A 639 -10.95 -28.75 40.36
CA ALA A 639 -10.93 -27.82 41.49
C ALA A 639 -11.04 -28.57 42.83
N GLU A 640 -10.56 -27.97 43.92
CA GLU A 640 -10.59 -28.54 45.27
C GLU A 640 -11.14 -27.51 46.28
N ASN A 641 -11.89 -27.98 47.29
CA ASN A 641 -12.59 -27.16 48.30
C ASN A 641 -12.63 -27.92 49.66
N ILE A 642 -12.91 -27.23 50.78
CA ILE A 642 -12.75 -27.73 52.16
C ILE A 642 -14.02 -27.53 53.01
N VAL A 643 -14.31 -28.51 53.89
CA VAL A 643 -15.48 -28.52 54.80
C VAL A 643 -15.08 -29.01 56.22
N ASN A 644 -15.56 -28.39 57.31
CA ASN A 644 -15.04 -28.60 58.68
C ASN A 644 -16.08 -29.14 59.72
N LEU A 645 -15.67 -29.91 60.77
CA LEU A 645 -16.55 -30.69 61.72
C LEU A 645 -15.98 -30.98 63.16
N GLU A 646 -16.80 -31.16 64.25
CA GLU A 646 -16.46 -31.09 65.73
C GLU A 646 -17.30 -32.04 66.72
N ILE A 647 -16.84 -32.43 67.98
CA ILE A 647 -17.33 -33.58 68.89
C ILE A 647 -17.04 -33.47 70.50
N GLU A 648 -17.81 -34.04 71.52
CA GLU A 648 -17.80 -33.72 73.05
C GLU A 648 -18.02 -34.83 74.26
N PRO A 649 -17.59 -34.68 75.62
CA PRO A 649 -17.54 -35.68 76.83
C PRO A 649 -17.95 -35.34 78.40
N LEU A 650 -17.67 -36.15 79.53
CA LEU A 650 -18.17 -36.07 81.03
C LEU A 650 -17.40 -36.78 82.30
N ASN A 651 -17.54 -36.43 83.67
CA ASN A 651 -17.11 -37.21 84.98
C ASN A 651 -17.65 -36.86 86.52
N ASP A 652 -17.15 -37.39 87.72
CA ASP A 652 -17.69 -37.41 89.21
C ASP A 652 -16.76 -37.10 90.55
N LEU A 653 -16.92 -37.64 91.85
CA LEU A 653 -16.60 -36.97 93.25
C LEU A 653 -16.07 -37.65 94.74
N PRO A 654 -14.82 -37.81 95.48
CA PRO A 654 -14.68 -38.40 96.90
C PRO A 654 -13.74 -37.91 98.13
N GLU A 655 -12.36 -37.86 98.20
CA GLU A 655 -11.48 -37.85 99.48
C GLU A 655 -10.12 -37.02 99.50
N ALA A 656 -9.60 -36.61 100.70
CA ALA A 656 -8.84 -35.34 100.98
C ALA A 656 -7.27 -35.22 100.94
N PHE A 657 -6.77 -33.96 100.91
CA PHE A 657 -5.37 -33.48 100.67
C PHE A 657 -5.10 -32.02 101.22
N GLY A 658 -4.06 -31.26 100.77
CA GLY A 658 -3.76 -29.87 101.24
C GLY A 658 -2.92 -28.97 100.29
N LEU A 659 -2.80 -27.65 100.58
CA LEU A 659 -2.40 -26.57 99.63
C LEU A 659 -0.92 -26.11 99.67
N ILE A 660 -0.43 -25.40 98.62
CA ILE A 660 0.96 -24.89 98.50
C ILE A 660 1.08 -23.35 98.24
N THR A 661 0.50 -22.78 97.19
CA THR A 661 0.69 -21.35 96.76
C THR A 661 -0.48 -20.86 95.90
N PRO A 662 -0.75 -19.53 95.80
CA PRO A 662 0.06 -18.38 96.28
C PRO A 662 0.00 -18.05 97.78
N GLU A 663 1.06 -17.42 98.30
CA GLU A 663 1.04 -16.62 99.55
C GLU A 663 0.69 -15.14 99.22
N ASP A 664 0.37 -14.34 100.23
CA ASP A 664 -0.02 -12.91 100.11
C ASP A 664 0.92 -12.08 99.18
N GLU A 665 0.32 -11.23 98.34
CA GLU A 665 0.99 -10.21 97.49
C GLU A 665 1.88 -10.72 96.32
N SER A 666 1.51 -11.83 95.66
CA SER A 666 2.13 -12.25 94.38
C SER A 666 1.63 -11.45 93.16
N GLU A 667 2.55 -11.01 92.28
CA GLU A 667 2.21 -10.34 91.01
C GLU A 667 1.63 -11.32 89.97
N LEU A 668 0.66 -10.83 89.18
CA LEU A 668 -0.02 -11.57 88.10
C LEU A 668 0.84 -11.61 86.82
N VAL A 669 0.67 -12.66 86.02
CA VAL A 669 1.39 -12.86 84.75
C VAL A 669 0.39 -13.31 83.68
N ASP A 670 0.48 -12.74 82.48
CA ASP A 670 -0.21 -13.15 81.24
C ASP A 670 -1.72 -13.46 81.43
N SER A 671 -2.44 -12.59 82.16
CA SER A 671 -3.89 -12.62 82.42
C SER A 671 -4.43 -13.88 83.12
N LEU A 672 -3.54 -14.72 83.65
CA LEU A 672 -3.83 -16.02 84.25
C LEU A 672 -3.41 -16.08 85.72
N VAL A 673 -4.15 -16.82 86.54
CA VAL A 673 -3.83 -17.05 87.96
C VAL A 673 -3.53 -18.53 88.20
N VAL A 674 -2.30 -18.86 88.62
CA VAL A 674 -1.85 -20.25 88.80
C VAL A 674 -1.94 -20.68 90.28
N PHE A 675 -2.73 -21.72 90.56
CA PHE A 675 -2.93 -22.27 91.91
C PHE A 675 -2.22 -23.63 92.06
N ASN A 676 -1.57 -23.87 93.21
CA ASN A 676 -0.83 -25.13 93.46
C ASN A 676 -1.17 -25.77 94.82
N TRP A 677 -1.27 -27.11 94.86
CA TRP A 677 -1.50 -27.92 96.06
C TRP A 677 -0.76 -29.29 96.00
N GLU A 678 -0.71 -30.03 97.12
CA GLU A 678 0.07 -31.27 97.29
C GLU A 678 -0.84 -32.49 97.58
N ILE A 679 -0.58 -33.62 96.91
CA ILE A 679 -1.39 -34.86 96.93
C ILE A 679 -0.50 -36.07 97.34
N SER A 680 -1.12 -37.15 97.83
CA SER A 680 -0.48 -38.25 98.60
C SER A 680 -0.14 -39.51 97.79
N GLU A 681 1.04 -40.12 98.01
CA GLU A 681 1.64 -41.22 97.23
C GLU A 681 0.90 -42.60 97.20
N GLN A 682 -0.40 -42.72 97.48
CA GLN A 682 -1.10 -44.02 97.47
C GLN A 682 -2.52 -44.02 96.88
N ASN A 683 -2.65 -44.05 95.53
CA ASN A 683 -3.76 -44.79 94.87
C ASN A 683 -3.57 -45.20 93.37
N ARG A 684 -2.33 -45.24 92.84
CA ARG A 684 -2.01 -45.37 91.39
C ARG A 684 -2.45 -46.63 90.60
N TRP A 685 -3.43 -47.44 91.03
CA TRP A 685 -3.72 -48.76 90.41
C TRP A 685 -5.19 -49.23 90.33
N GLU A 686 -6.17 -48.47 90.82
CA GLU A 686 -7.53 -48.45 90.27
C GLU A 686 -7.77 -46.95 89.96
N THR A 687 -8.02 -46.61 88.70
CA THR A 687 -7.89 -45.23 88.17
C THR A 687 -9.22 -44.50 88.17
N ASP A 688 -9.95 -44.61 89.28
CA ASP A 688 -11.10 -43.77 89.55
C ASP A 688 -10.55 -42.33 89.65
N GLU A 689 -11.03 -41.42 88.81
CA GLU A 689 -10.41 -40.09 88.64
C GLU A 689 -10.70 -39.23 89.85
N VAL A 690 -9.78 -39.25 90.82
CA VAL A 690 -9.74 -38.28 91.93
C VAL A 690 -9.28 -36.94 91.35
N SER A 691 -10.23 -36.24 90.73
CA SER A 691 -10.12 -34.84 90.40
C SER A 691 -10.15 -33.97 91.67
N TYR A 692 -9.94 -32.67 91.53
CA TYR A 692 -9.94 -31.72 92.64
C TYR A 692 -10.82 -30.51 92.28
N CYS A 693 -11.49 -29.94 93.27
CA CYS A 693 -12.43 -28.83 93.11
C CYS A 693 -11.88 -27.58 93.77
N LEU A 694 -11.37 -26.64 92.99
CA LEU A 694 -10.84 -25.35 93.44
C LEU A 694 -11.98 -24.33 93.53
N PHE A 695 -12.30 -23.92 94.75
CA PHE A 695 -13.31 -22.91 95.06
C PHE A 695 -12.66 -21.55 95.24
N LEU A 696 -13.30 -20.53 94.67
CA LEU A 696 -13.01 -19.11 94.91
C LEU A 696 -14.29 -18.37 95.33
N ALA A 697 -14.20 -17.42 96.25
CA ALA A 697 -15.36 -16.69 96.79
C ALA A 697 -15.07 -15.19 96.94
N ILE A 698 -16.00 -14.35 96.48
CA ILE A 698 -15.88 -12.88 96.60
C ILE A 698 -16.51 -12.41 97.91
N GLU A 699 -15.76 -11.71 98.76
CA GLU A 699 -16.25 -11.34 100.09
C GLU A 699 -17.38 -10.30 100.00
N ASN A 700 -18.56 -10.66 100.53
CA ASN A 700 -19.81 -9.91 100.70
C ASN A 700 -20.95 -10.13 99.68
N ASP A 701 -20.71 -10.49 98.42
CA ASP A 701 -21.80 -10.72 97.43
C ASP A 701 -22.21 -12.20 97.27
N GLY A 702 -21.41 -13.14 97.78
CA GLY A 702 -21.81 -14.56 97.88
C GLY A 702 -21.82 -15.32 96.55
N TRP A 703 -21.20 -14.76 95.51
CA TRP A 703 -20.80 -15.46 94.31
C TRP A 703 -19.53 -16.26 94.59
N ASN A 704 -19.57 -17.55 94.23
CA ASN A 704 -18.44 -18.45 94.30
C ASN A 704 -18.15 -18.99 92.90
N TYR A 705 -16.90 -18.91 92.45
CA TYR A 705 -16.41 -19.68 91.32
C TYR A 705 -15.93 -21.04 91.81
N GLN A 706 -16.05 -22.06 90.98
CA GLN A 706 -15.63 -23.41 91.31
C GLN A 706 -15.12 -24.08 90.03
N ILE A 707 -13.82 -24.42 89.99
CA ILE A 707 -13.28 -25.30 88.95
C ILE A 707 -13.26 -26.70 89.54
N GLU A 708 -14.18 -27.54 89.06
CA GLU A 708 -14.18 -28.99 89.28
C GLU A 708 -13.24 -29.68 88.25
N GLY A 709 -12.89 -30.96 88.44
CA GLY A 709 -12.21 -31.76 87.40
C GLY A 709 -10.68 -31.68 87.34
N LEU A 710 -9.99 -31.12 88.34
CA LEU A 710 -8.54 -30.90 88.31
C LEU A 710 -7.70 -32.16 88.64
N GLU A 711 -6.70 -32.56 87.85
CA GLU A 711 -5.95 -33.83 88.01
C GLU A 711 -4.80 -33.83 89.07
N GLU A 712 -4.20 -35.02 89.33
CA GLU A 712 -3.01 -35.20 90.21
C GLU A 712 -1.82 -34.37 89.70
N ASN A 713 -1.54 -33.23 90.37
CA ASN A 713 -0.54 -32.21 90.02
C ASN A 713 -0.92 -31.26 88.86
N GLN A 714 -2.20 -31.14 88.50
CA GLN A 714 -2.64 -30.09 87.56
C GLN A 714 -2.76 -28.75 88.29
N SER A 715 -1.95 -27.78 87.87
CA SER A 715 -1.99 -26.40 88.37
C SER A 715 -2.86 -25.55 87.43
N PRO A 716 -4.13 -25.26 87.76
CA PRO A 716 -5.00 -24.49 86.88
C PRO A 716 -4.51 -23.06 86.78
N GLU A 717 -4.33 -22.63 85.54
CA GLU A 717 -4.06 -21.25 85.16
C GLU A 717 -5.43 -20.63 84.83
N ILE A 718 -6.08 -19.98 85.81
CA ILE A 718 -7.44 -19.45 85.66
C ILE A 718 -7.40 -18.10 84.94
N PRO A 719 -8.09 -17.91 83.80
CA PRO A 719 -8.23 -16.60 83.17
C PRO A 719 -8.97 -15.64 84.10
N ILE A 720 -8.42 -14.44 84.31
CA ILE A 720 -9.00 -13.41 85.20
C ILE A 720 -10.48 -13.14 84.89
N LEU A 721 -10.86 -13.13 83.61
CA LEU A 721 -12.23 -12.91 83.14
C LEU A 721 -13.23 -13.97 83.62
N ALA A 722 -12.80 -15.21 83.89
CA ALA A 722 -13.68 -16.26 84.40
C ALA A 722 -14.08 -16.08 85.88
N ILE A 723 -13.41 -15.16 86.59
CA ILE A 723 -13.67 -14.79 87.99
C ILE A 723 -14.64 -13.58 88.07
N LEU A 724 -15.13 -13.10 86.92
CA LEU A 724 -16.09 -12.00 86.78
C LEU A 724 -17.48 -12.51 86.38
N ASP A 725 -18.53 -11.76 86.72
CA ASP A 725 -19.90 -12.08 86.31
C ASP A 725 -20.25 -11.48 84.93
N GLU A 726 -21.37 -11.94 84.37
CA GLU A 726 -21.91 -11.54 83.06
C GLU A 726 -22.27 -10.04 82.93
N ASN A 727 -22.03 -9.21 83.97
CA ASN A 727 -22.45 -7.80 84.04
C ASN A 727 -21.30 -6.78 84.20
N GLY A 728 -20.04 -7.21 84.13
CA GLY A 728 -18.85 -6.37 83.87
C GLY A 728 -18.83 -4.98 84.52
N GLN A 729 -18.54 -4.90 85.83
CA GLN A 729 -18.51 -3.64 86.59
C GLN A 729 -17.07 -3.13 86.84
N ASP A 730 -16.73 -1.95 86.33
CA ASP A 730 -15.41 -1.27 86.42
C ASP A 730 -14.81 -1.07 87.85
N ARG A 731 -14.36 -2.13 88.57
CA ARG A 731 -13.57 -2.02 89.84
C ARG A 731 -12.65 -3.22 90.12
N ASP A 732 -11.55 -2.92 90.81
CA ASP A 732 -10.68 -3.90 91.48
C ASP A 732 -11.46 -4.85 92.42
N LEU A 733 -11.12 -6.14 92.45
CA LEU A 733 -11.78 -7.16 93.28
C LEU A 733 -10.84 -7.89 94.25
N GLN A 734 -11.43 -8.40 95.35
CA GLN A 734 -10.79 -9.29 96.34
C GLN A 734 -11.48 -10.65 96.41
N VAL A 735 -10.71 -11.74 96.44
CA VAL A 735 -11.20 -13.12 96.28
C VAL A 735 -10.52 -14.07 97.28
N GLU A 736 -11.28 -14.84 98.07
CA GLU A 736 -10.74 -15.95 98.90
C GLU A 736 -10.74 -17.28 98.12
N TRP A 737 -9.85 -18.25 98.44
CA TRP A 737 -9.83 -19.57 97.78
C TRP A 737 -9.46 -20.78 98.67
N TRP A 738 -9.90 -21.99 98.28
CA TRP A 738 -9.61 -23.31 98.88
C TRP A 738 -9.88 -24.47 97.89
N VAL A 739 -9.55 -25.73 98.22
CA VAL A 739 -9.73 -26.89 97.30
C VAL A 739 -10.34 -28.15 97.98
N GLU A 740 -11.05 -28.99 97.24
CA GLU A 740 -11.72 -30.27 97.64
C GLU A 740 -11.43 -31.41 96.60
N ALA A 741 -11.92 -32.67 96.74
CA ALA A 741 -11.49 -33.85 95.92
C ALA A 741 -12.60 -34.83 95.42
N HIS A 742 -12.50 -35.36 94.17
CA HIS A 742 -13.66 -35.80 93.31
C HIS A 742 -13.47 -36.83 92.08
N ASP A 743 -13.82 -38.14 91.72
CA ASP A 743 -14.27 -39.62 92.01
C ASP A 743 -15.63 -40.17 92.61
N ASP A 744 -16.44 -40.95 91.84
CA ASP A 744 -17.73 -41.69 92.05
C ASP A 744 -18.44 -41.92 93.44
N SER A 745 -18.02 -41.39 94.59
CA SER A 745 -18.44 -41.90 95.92
C SER A 745 -18.69 -40.93 97.10
N GLY A 746 -18.34 -39.64 97.05
CA GLY A 746 -18.34 -38.71 98.19
C GLY A 746 -18.03 -37.21 97.91
N PHE A 747 -17.07 -36.65 98.68
CA PHE A 747 -16.18 -35.48 98.46
C PHE A 747 -15.55 -35.06 99.82
N VAL A 748 -14.33 -34.49 99.85
CA VAL A 748 -13.76 -33.90 101.09
C VAL A 748 -12.90 -32.64 100.85
N GLU A 749 -13.13 -31.62 101.70
CA GLU A 749 -12.45 -30.31 101.76
C GLU A 749 -11.05 -30.34 102.42
N CYS A 750 -10.14 -29.47 101.96
CA CYS A 750 -8.83 -29.23 102.60
C CYS A 750 -8.92 -28.35 103.88
N VAL A 751 -7.78 -27.90 104.43
CA VAL A 751 -7.68 -27.45 105.84
C VAL A 751 -7.47 -25.93 106.04
N GLU A 752 -7.04 -25.18 105.02
CA GLU A 752 -6.70 -23.74 105.11
C GLU A 752 -7.20 -22.95 103.88
N ARG A 753 -7.26 -21.61 103.96
CA ARG A 753 -7.79 -20.71 102.91
C ARG A 753 -6.93 -19.42 102.77
N PHE A 754 -6.87 -18.83 101.58
CA PHE A 754 -6.02 -17.66 101.24
C PHE A 754 -6.78 -16.60 100.41
N THR A 755 -6.17 -15.42 100.12
CA THR A 755 -6.84 -14.26 99.47
C THR A 755 -6.01 -13.64 98.32
N LEU A 756 -6.67 -13.10 97.28
CA LEU A 756 -6.08 -12.53 96.06
C LEU A 756 -6.70 -11.14 95.70
N LEU A 757 -6.03 -10.38 94.81
CA LEU A 757 -6.43 -9.06 94.26
C LEU A 757 -6.30 -9.05 92.72
N ILE A 758 -7.28 -8.46 92.00
CA ILE A 758 -7.39 -8.53 90.53
C ILE A 758 -7.68 -7.14 89.90
N PRO A 759 -6.98 -6.71 88.82
CA PRO A 759 -7.22 -5.47 88.07
C PRO A 759 -8.05 -5.65 86.76
N GLU A 760 -8.33 -4.55 86.07
CA GLU A 760 -9.23 -4.43 84.90
C GLU A 760 -8.54 -4.65 83.52
N SER A 761 -9.25 -5.24 82.55
CA SER A 761 -8.82 -5.56 81.17
C SER A 761 -9.50 -4.68 80.10
N ARG A 762 -8.78 -4.31 79.02
CA ARG A 762 -9.24 -3.41 77.92
C ARG A 762 -8.50 -3.65 76.58
N PRO A 763 -9.11 -3.35 75.42
CA PRO A 763 -8.40 -3.25 74.12
C PRO A 763 -7.40 -2.08 74.10
N ASP A 764 -6.41 -2.11 73.22
CA ASP A 764 -5.45 -1.01 72.96
C ASP A 764 -5.22 -0.89 71.44
N ILE A 765 -5.87 0.04 70.76
CA ILE A 765 -5.76 0.15 69.30
C ILE A 765 -4.47 0.87 68.87
N ALA A 766 -3.62 0.16 68.11
CA ALA A 766 -2.42 0.71 67.50
C ALA A 766 -2.53 0.64 65.97
N VAL A 767 -2.30 1.75 65.26
CA VAL A 767 -2.36 1.79 63.79
C VAL A 767 -1.08 2.38 63.22
N GLN A 768 -0.42 1.64 62.33
CA GLN A 768 0.86 2.05 61.75
C GLN A 768 1.01 1.64 60.27
N PRO A 769 1.41 2.56 59.36
CA PRO A 769 1.43 4.00 59.55
C PRO A 769 0.00 4.57 59.61
N ASN A 770 -0.21 5.64 60.40
CA ASN A 770 -1.49 6.35 60.45
C ASN A 770 -1.59 7.51 59.43
N VAL A 771 -0.63 7.58 58.50
CA VAL A 771 -0.67 8.43 57.31
C VAL A 771 -0.04 7.62 56.17
N ILE A 772 -0.76 7.48 55.06
CA ILE A 772 -0.27 6.84 53.84
C ILE A 772 -0.09 7.92 52.78
N SER A 773 1.08 7.96 52.16
CA SER A 773 1.28 8.73 50.94
C SER A 773 1.58 7.78 49.79
N PHE A 774 0.77 7.86 48.75
CA PHE A 774 0.95 7.18 47.47
C PHE A 774 1.95 7.90 46.57
N GLU A 775 2.48 9.05 47.02
CA GLU A 775 3.38 9.94 46.27
C GLU A 775 2.70 10.39 44.95
N GLU A 776 3.50 10.65 43.91
CA GLU A 776 3.02 10.81 42.53
C GLU A 776 2.63 9.42 41.97
N VAL A 777 1.49 9.33 41.28
CA VAL A 777 1.01 8.17 40.52
C VAL A 777 0.38 8.66 39.23
N ASP A 778 0.83 8.15 38.09
CA ASP A 778 0.37 8.60 36.78
C ASP A 778 -1.13 8.29 36.59
N VAL A 779 -1.86 9.18 35.93
CA VAL A 779 -3.30 8.98 35.65
C VAL A 779 -3.51 7.74 34.79
N GLY A 780 -4.53 6.96 35.12
CA GLY A 780 -4.81 5.65 34.51
C GLY A 780 -4.08 4.47 35.17
N ASP A 781 -2.97 4.71 35.87
CA ASP A 781 -2.23 3.70 36.62
C ASP A 781 -2.84 3.47 38.02
N THR A 782 -2.44 2.41 38.73
CA THR A 782 -2.96 2.11 40.07
C THR A 782 -1.86 1.66 41.03
N ARG A 783 -1.73 2.34 42.17
CA ARG A 783 -0.73 2.04 43.19
C ARG A 783 -1.40 1.55 44.47
N THR A 784 -1.00 0.37 44.96
CA THR A 784 -1.51 -0.20 46.22
C THR A 784 -0.45 -0.11 47.32
N LEU A 785 -0.85 0.36 48.49
CA LEU A 785 -0.06 0.40 49.73
C LEU A 785 -0.87 -0.27 50.86
N ALA A 786 -0.26 -0.44 52.04
CA ALA A 786 -0.93 -1.07 53.17
C ALA A 786 -0.55 -0.43 54.50
N PHE A 787 -1.44 -0.59 55.47
CA PHE A 787 -1.21 -0.24 56.87
C PHE A 787 -1.65 -1.38 57.78
N THR A 788 -1.18 -1.36 59.03
CA THR A 788 -1.43 -2.40 60.01
C THR A 788 -2.26 -1.85 61.16
N ILE A 789 -3.29 -2.60 61.56
CA ILE A 789 -4.10 -2.36 62.76
C ILE A 789 -3.74 -3.48 63.75
N GLY A 790 -3.19 -3.12 64.90
CA GLY A 790 -2.84 -4.05 65.97
C GLY A 790 -3.65 -3.82 67.23
N ASN A 791 -3.87 -4.90 67.99
CA ASN A 791 -4.48 -4.83 69.32
C ASN A 791 -3.41 -5.10 70.39
N GLY A 792 -2.85 -4.02 70.96
CA GLY A 792 -1.88 -4.09 72.04
C GLY A 792 -2.50 -4.31 73.44
N GLY A 793 -3.82 -4.49 73.52
CA GLY A 793 -4.56 -4.70 74.76
C GLY A 793 -4.71 -6.17 75.14
N ASP A 794 -5.50 -6.43 76.17
CA ASP A 794 -5.77 -7.77 76.71
C ASP A 794 -7.25 -8.22 76.52
N ALA A 795 -8.04 -7.46 75.76
CA ALA A 795 -9.40 -7.80 75.32
C ALA A 795 -9.60 -7.57 73.81
N GLU A 796 -10.59 -8.24 73.21
CA GLU A 796 -10.90 -8.17 71.77
C GLU A 796 -11.08 -6.74 71.25
N LEU A 797 -10.34 -6.40 70.19
CA LEU A 797 -10.56 -5.18 69.42
C LEU A 797 -11.53 -5.48 68.27
N ARG A 798 -12.66 -4.77 68.26
CA ARG A 798 -13.69 -4.82 67.22
C ARG A 798 -13.77 -3.45 66.57
N ALA A 799 -13.61 -3.40 65.25
CA ALA A 799 -13.65 -2.14 64.50
C ALA A 799 -14.31 -2.28 63.13
N THR A 800 -14.81 -1.16 62.62
CA THR A 800 -15.43 -1.03 61.30
C THR A 800 -14.68 0.03 60.51
N LEU A 801 -14.35 -0.27 59.24
CA LEU A 801 -13.67 0.64 58.34
C LEU A 801 -14.66 1.39 57.43
N SER A 802 -14.41 2.67 57.17
CA SER A 802 -15.05 3.41 56.07
C SER A 802 -14.08 4.40 55.43
N LEU A 803 -14.36 4.81 54.19
CA LEU A 803 -13.63 5.84 53.47
C LEU A 803 -14.47 7.12 53.45
N GLU A 804 -13.87 8.27 53.81
CA GLU A 804 -14.47 9.59 53.58
C GLU A 804 -13.54 10.48 52.73
N PRO A 805 -14.02 11.09 51.64
CA PRO A 805 -15.35 10.91 51.04
C PRO A 805 -15.45 9.63 50.19
N GLU A 806 -16.66 9.09 50.03
CA GLU A 806 -16.93 7.83 49.30
C GLU A 806 -16.62 7.90 47.78
N ASP A 807 -16.49 9.11 47.22
CA ASP A 807 -16.16 9.37 45.81
C ASP A 807 -14.70 9.78 45.57
N ALA A 808 -13.82 9.61 46.57
CA ALA A 808 -12.38 9.78 46.39
C ALA A 808 -11.76 8.62 45.57
N PRO A 809 -10.67 8.86 44.82
CA PRO A 809 -10.02 7.85 43.96
C PRO A 809 -9.13 6.86 44.73
N PHE A 810 -9.55 6.45 45.92
CA PHE A 810 -8.91 5.43 46.75
C PHE A 810 -9.92 4.30 47.00
N ALA A 811 -9.46 3.05 47.08
CA ALA A 811 -10.29 1.92 47.50
C ALA A 811 -9.61 1.14 48.62
N ILE A 812 -10.41 0.60 49.55
CA ILE A 812 -9.92 -0.32 50.58
C ILE A 812 -10.07 -1.73 50.01
N GLU A 813 -8.96 -2.44 49.85
CA GLU A 813 -8.87 -3.71 49.10
C GLU A 813 -9.35 -4.91 49.94
N ARG A 814 -10.63 -4.89 50.36
CA ARG A 814 -11.29 -5.97 51.12
C ARG A 814 -12.82 -5.90 50.98
N GLU A 815 -13.48 -7.05 50.93
CA GLU A 815 -14.93 -7.13 50.72
C GLU A 815 -15.76 -6.88 52.00
N ASN A 816 -15.32 -7.43 53.13
CA ASN A 816 -15.90 -7.13 54.45
C ASN A 816 -15.20 -5.90 55.05
N MET A 817 -15.96 -4.95 55.59
CA MET A 817 -15.40 -3.74 56.24
C MET A 817 -15.27 -3.85 57.77
N ASP A 818 -15.89 -4.84 58.40
CA ASP A 818 -15.67 -5.14 59.82
C ASP A 818 -14.37 -5.93 60.05
N ILE A 819 -13.78 -5.79 61.24
CA ILE A 819 -12.62 -6.57 61.73
C ILE A 819 -12.77 -6.93 63.21
N LEU A 820 -12.19 -8.07 63.56
CA LEU A 820 -11.99 -8.56 64.91
C LEU A 820 -10.52 -8.95 65.07
N ILE A 821 -9.80 -8.34 66.00
CA ILE A 821 -8.37 -8.55 66.23
C ILE A 821 -8.16 -8.99 67.69
N GLN A 822 -7.59 -10.19 67.88
CA GLN A 822 -7.37 -10.74 69.21
C GLN A 822 -6.20 -10.04 69.92
N PRO A 823 -6.11 -10.12 71.26
CA PRO A 823 -4.99 -9.58 72.04
C PRO A 823 -3.61 -10.01 71.51
N GLY A 824 -2.78 -9.02 71.13
CA GLY A 824 -1.44 -9.24 70.59
C GLY A 824 -1.36 -9.55 69.08
N GLU A 825 -2.48 -9.56 68.36
CA GLU A 825 -2.52 -9.76 66.90
C GLU A 825 -2.50 -8.44 66.12
N GLU A 826 -2.16 -8.55 64.83
CA GLU A 826 -2.03 -7.46 63.86
C GLU A 826 -2.69 -7.87 62.53
N GLU A 827 -3.62 -7.05 62.04
CA GLU A 827 -4.30 -7.21 60.75
C GLU A 827 -3.74 -6.21 59.73
N VAL A 828 -3.54 -6.64 58.47
CA VAL A 828 -2.96 -5.82 57.39
C VAL A 828 -4.03 -5.41 56.40
N VAL A 829 -4.30 -4.10 56.31
CA VAL A 829 -5.29 -3.51 55.41
C VAL A 829 -4.57 -2.88 54.22
N ALA A 830 -4.85 -3.40 53.02
CA ALA A 830 -4.40 -2.82 51.76
C ALA A 830 -5.38 -1.74 51.28
N VAL A 831 -4.84 -0.71 50.63
CA VAL A 831 -5.55 0.43 50.07
C VAL A 831 -4.92 0.79 48.73
N SER A 832 -5.71 0.94 47.68
CA SER A 832 -5.27 1.40 46.36
C SER A 832 -5.55 2.90 46.16
N PHE A 833 -4.81 3.49 45.23
CA PHE A 833 -5.03 4.83 44.68
C PHE A 833 -4.95 4.74 43.15
N ALA A 834 -5.97 5.23 42.47
CA ALA A 834 -6.12 5.19 41.02
C ALA A 834 -6.62 6.57 40.54
N PRO A 835 -5.73 7.56 40.35
CA PRO A 835 -6.13 8.93 40.04
C PRO A 835 -6.78 9.01 38.65
N PRO A 836 -8.04 9.47 38.53
CA PRO A 836 -8.77 9.52 37.27
C PRO A 836 -8.49 10.81 36.47
N ASN A 837 -7.82 11.78 37.09
CA ASN A 837 -7.46 13.11 36.57
C ASN A 837 -6.23 13.58 37.38
N ARG A 838 -5.47 14.54 36.85
CA ARG A 838 -4.29 15.12 37.52
C ARG A 838 -4.65 15.97 38.76
N GLY A 839 -3.86 15.88 39.84
CA GLY A 839 -3.93 16.79 41.01
C GLY A 839 -3.75 16.14 42.39
N GLU A 840 -3.65 16.96 43.45
CA GLU A 840 -3.64 16.48 44.84
C GLU A 840 -5.01 15.90 45.23
N PHE A 841 -5.04 14.66 45.74
CA PHE A 841 -6.21 14.02 46.34
C PHE A 841 -5.93 13.62 47.79
N ASP A 842 -6.85 13.96 48.69
CA ASP A 842 -6.85 13.54 50.10
C ASP A 842 -8.13 12.79 50.49
N ALA A 843 -7.99 11.81 51.38
CA ALA A 843 -9.09 11.04 51.95
C ALA A 843 -8.76 10.52 53.36
N GLU A 844 -9.77 10.09 54.12
CA GLU A 844 -9.61 9.48 55.44
C GLU A 844 -10.17 8.04 55.43
N VAL A 845 -9.34 7.05 55.78
CA VAL A 845 -9.85 5.76 56.26
C VAL A 845 -10.13 5.89 57.75
N ARG A 846 -11.37 5.63 58.13
CA ARG A 846 -11.93 5.86 59.47
C ARG A 846 -12.19 4.51 60.13
N ILE A 847 -11.70 4.34 61.34
CA ILE A 847 -11.67 3.07 62.08
C ILE A 847 -12.44 3.28 63.39
N GLU A 848 -13.77 3.22 63.32
CA GLU A 848 -14.63 3.25 64.51
C GLU A 848 -14.48 1.93 65.27
N ASN A 849 -14.16 1.98 66.57
CA ASN A 849 -13.73 0.80 67.33
C ASN A 849 -14.14 0.82 68.82
N ASN A 850 -13.91 -0.29 69.52
CA ASN A 850 -14.31 -0.49 70.92
C ASN A 850 -13.25 -0.16 72.00
N ASP A 851 -12.07 0.39 71.67
CA ASP A 851 -11.16 0.91 72.71
C ASP A 851 -11.78 2.15 73.39
N PRO A 852 -12.02 2.15 74.71
CA PRO A 852 -12.60 3.28 75.42
C PRO A 852 -11.68 4.52 75.49
N ARG A 853 -10.43 4.46 75.00
CA ARG A 853 -9.48 5.58 74.94
C ARG A 853 -9.55 6.32 73.60
N ASP A 854 -9.39 5.58 72.50
CA ASP A 854 -9.32 6.11 71.14
C ASP A 854 -10.35 5.38 70.22
N PRO A 855 -11.67 5.54 70.48
CA PRO A 855 -12.75 4.80 69.81
C PRO A 855 -12.98 5.17 68.34
N LEU A 856 -12.18 6.09 67.80
CA LEU A 856 -12.08 6.38 66.38
C LEU A 856 -10.62 6.70 66.07
N VAL A 857 -9.98 5.85 65.27
CA VAL A 857 -8.65 6.12 64.69
C VAL A 857 -8.84 6.50 63.22
N ILE A 858 -8.02 7.41 62.72
CA ILE A 858 -8.05 7.88 61.33
C ILE A 858 -6.68 7.61 60.71
N VAL A 859 -6.68 7.03 59.51
CA VAL A 859 -5.52 6.93 58.63
C VAL A 859 -5.75 7.88 57.47
N THR A 860 -4.96 8.94 57.38
CA THR A 860 -5.08 9.92 56.29
C THR A 860 -4.34 9.42 55.05
N LEU A 861 -5.01 9.43 53.91
CA LEU A 861 -4.48 9.08 52.60
C LEU A 861 -4.15 10.37 51.83
N PHE A 862 -3.01 10.38 51.14
CA PHE A 862 -2.63 11.43 50.20
C PHE A 862 -2.00 10.82 48.95
N GLY A 863 -2.39 11.29 47.77
CA GLY A 863 -1.74 10.96 46.50
C GLY A 863 -1.85 12.13 45.53
N GLU A 864 -0.87 12.30 44.65
CA GLU A 864 -0.95 13.25 43.54
C GLU A 864 -1.13 12.47 42.24
N GLY A 865 -2.25 12.70 41.55
CA GLY A 865 -2.42 12.26 40.17
C GLY A 865 -1.40 13.01 39.32
N ALA A 866 -0.42 12.28 38.81
CA ALA A 866 0.66 12.78 37.98
C ALA A 866 0.27 12.69 36.49
N ASN A 867 0.95 13.51 35.70
CA ASN A 867 0.77 13.62 34.26
C ASN A 867 1.39 12.39 33.58
N GLN A 868 0.59 11.54 32.95
CA GLN A 868 1.18 10.54 32.08
C GLN A 868 1.72 11.25 30.83
N GLN A 869 2.86 10.82 30.30
CA GLN A 869 3.38 11.41 29.06
C GLN A 869 2.67 10.74 27.87
N PRO A 870 2.34 11.49 26.79
CA PRO A 870 1.83 10.88 25.57
C PRO A 870 2.80 9.81 25.04
N GLN A 871 2.29 8.84 24.29
CA GLN A 871 3.07 7.71 23.78
C GLN A 871 2.95 7.60 22.26
N PRO A 872 4.04 7.34 21.52
CA PRO A 872 3.98 7.20 20.07
C PRO A 872 3.26 5.91 19.64
N GLU A 873 2.41 6.02 18.62
CA GLU A 873 1.91 4.92 17.78
C GLU A 873 3.01 4.43 16.81
N GLU A 874 2.74 3.38 16.02
CA GLU A 874 3.70 2.88 15.01
C GLU A 874 4.07 3.94 13.95
N ASP A 875 5.33 3.90 13.48
CA ASP A 875 5.88 4.85 12.50
C ASP A 875 5.02 4.87 11.21
N ARG A 876 4.52 6.05 10.82
CA ARG A 876 3.60 6.18 9.67
C ARG A 876 4.39 6.39 8.38
N PHE A 877 4.06 5.60 7.35
CA PHE A 877 4.54 5.80 5.99
C PHE A 877 3.48 6.51 5.15
N VAL A 878 3.87 7.55 4.41
CA VAL A 878 3.01 8.20 3.41
C VAL A 878 3.82 8.47 2.15
N ILE A 879 3.22 8.17 0.99
CA ILE A 879 3.77 8.43 -0.34
C ILE A 879 3.10 9.67 -0.91
N LEU A 880 3.90 10.56 -1.47
CA LEU A 880 3.48 11.70 -2.31
C LEU A 880 4.18 11.60 -3.67
N THR A 881 3.69 12.33 -4.65
CA THR A 881 4.46 12.66 -5.87
C THR A 881 5.16 14.00 -5.65
N GLU A 882 6.32 14.25 -6.26
CA GLU A 882 6.86 15.62 -6.32
C GLU A 882 5.92 16.56 -7.10
N ASP A 883 6.11 17.87 -6.95
CA ASP A 883 5.23 18.93 -7.47
C ASP A 883 3.74 18.87 -7.05
N SER A 884 3.37 17.93 -6.17
CA SER A 884 2.07 17.90 -5.49
C SER A 884 1.76 19.23 -4.82
N ASP A 885 0.52 19.68 -4.94
CA ASP A 885 0.00 20.87 -4.25
C ASP A 885 -0.09 20.66 -2.72
N MET A 886 -0.57 21.65 -1.96
CA MET A 886 -0.65 21.52 -0.50
C MET A 886 -1.69 20.48 -0.04
N THR A 887 -1.24 19.24 0.07
CA THR A 887 -2.03 18.04 0.34
C THR A 887 -2.16 17.76 1.85
N PHE A 888 -3.33 17.22 2.25
CA PHE A 888 -3.53 16.70 3.61
C PHE A 888 -2.71 15.42 3.79
N LEU A 889 -1.89 15.37 4.83
CA LEU A 889 -0.95 14.28 5.05
C LEU A 889 -1.50 13.26 6.06
N LEU A 890 -1.87 13.72 7.26
CA LEU A 890 -2.55 12.96 8.31
C LEU A 890 -2.94 13.89 9.49
N ASP A 891 -3.81 13.41 10.37
CA ASP A 891 -4.03 14.04 11.69
C ASP A 891 -2.93 13.56 12.65
N LEU A 892 -2.16 14.47 13.25
CA LEU A 892 -1.07 14.11 14.18
C LEU A 892 -1.58 13.42 15.46
N ASN A 893 -2.87 13.51 15.76
CA ASN A 893 -3.51 12.70 16.81
C ASN A 893 -3.41 11.19 16.52
N ASP A 894 -3.34 10.77 15.24
CA ASP A 894 -3.17 9.37 14.85
C ASP A 894 -1.74 8.83 15.10
N MET A 895 -0.78 9.70 15.46
CA MET A 895 0.61 9.32 15.73
C MET A 895 0.92 9.19 17.24
N PHE A 896 -0.01 9.57 18.12
CA PHE A 896 0.22 9.59 19.57
C PHE A 896 -1.04 9.23 20.36
N ILE A 897 -0.92 8.25 21.27
CA ILE A 897 -1.91 8.02 22.31
C ILE A 897 -1.66 9.00 23.46
N ASP A 898 -2.68 9.75 23.86
CA ASP A 898 -2.73 10.42 25.16
C ASP A 898 -3.58 9.58 26.15
N PRO A 899 -2.98 9.00 27.20
CA PRO A 899 -3.70 8.18 28.18
C PRO A 899 -4.57 8.97 29.16
N ASP A 900 -4.23 10.22 29.48
CA ASP A 900 -4.98 11.05 30.45
C ASP A 900 -5.83 12.17 29.82
N GLY A 901 -5.65 12.40 28.52
CA GLY A 901 -6.59 13.06 27.63
C GLY A 901 -6.50 14.59 27.65
N ASP A 902 -5.27 15.10 27.69
CA ASP A 902 -4.95 16.51 27.70
C ASP A 902 -4.95 17.14 26.29
N ASP A 903 -4.89 18.48 26.23
CA ASP A 903 -4.76 19.22 24.96
C ASP A 903 -3.32 19.06 24.41
N LEU A 904 -3.11 18.05 23.57
CA LEU A 904 -1.84 17.84 22.84
C LEU A 904 -1.49 19.02 21.94
N ASN A 905 -0.21 19.38 21.91
CA ASN A 905 0.38 20.33 20.96
C ASN A 905 1.48 19.62 20.17
N PHE A 906 1.59 19.93 18.88
CA PHE A 906 2.56 19.29 17.99
C PHE A 906 3.54 20.29 17.40
N THR A 907 4.78 19.86 17.25
CA THR A 907 5.82 20.53 16.46
C THR A 907 6.60 19.50 15.65
N TYR A 908 7.25 19.91 14.57
CA TYR A 908 7.99 19.02 13.66
C TYR A 908 9.29 19.70 13.21
N GLU A 909 10.28 18.92 12.77
CA GLU A 909 11.47 19.48 12.13
C GLU A 909 11.21 19.82 10.65
N ASP A 910 11.16 21.12 10.33
CA ASP A 910 11.19 21.62 8.95
C ASP A 910 12.35 20.98 8.14
N ARG A 911 12.09 20.71 6.85
CA ARG A 911 13.11 20.25 5.88
C ARG A 911 13.28 21.30 4.79
N GLU A 912 14.50 21.45 4.27
CA GLU A 912 14.88 22.57 3.37
C GLU A 912 14.05 22.62 2.07
N PHE A 913 13.43 21.51 1.69
CA PHE A 913 12.64 21.31 0.47
C PHE A 913 11.17 20.87 0.73
N LEU A 914 10.68 20.95 1.97
CA LEU A 914 9.28 20.66 2.31
C LEU A 914 8.62 21.85 3.01
N THR A 915 7.43 22.23 2.57
CA THR A 915 6.59 23.25 3.21
C THR A 915 5.49 22.55 3.99
N PHE A 916 5.51 22.63 5.32
CA PHE A 916 4.47 22.07 6.17
C PHE A 916 3.51 23.17 6.67
N GLU A 917 2.22 22.86 6.75
CA GLU A 917 1.20 23.70 7.39
C GLU A 917 0.38 22.86 8.39
N LEU A 918 0.30 23.29 9.64
CA LEU A 918 -0.54 22.65 10.66
C LEU A 918 -1.91 23.35 10.74
N ARG A 919 -2.97 22.66 10.30
CA ARG A 919 -4.36 23.15 10.31
C ARG A 919 -5.13 22.56 11.49
N GLU A 920 -6.06 23.36 12.02
CA GLU A 920 -6.92 23.02 13.18
C GLU A 920 -6.19 22.50 14.44
N SER A 921 -4.89 22.79 14.55
CA SER A 921 -3.96 22.39 15.63
C SER A 921 -3.38 20.96 15.56
N SER A 922 -3.87 20.08 14.69
CA SER A 922 -3.35 18.71 14.57
C SER A 922 -3.29 18.15 13.14
N MET A 923 -4.11 18.62 12.19
CA MET A 923 -4.06 18.17 10.80
C MET A 923 -2.80 18.70 10.10
N LEU A 924 -1.85 17.83 9.79
CA LEU A 924 -0.64 18.19 9.07
C LEU A 924 -0.92 18.17 7.56
N PHE A 925 -0.59 19.27 6.89
CA PHE A 925 -0.53 19.40 5.45
C PHE A 925 0.93 19.58 5.04
N VAL A 926 1.29 19.11 3.84
CA VAL A 926 2.63 19.28 3.28
C VAL A 926 2.55 19.61 1.78
N ARG A 927 3.56 20.32 1.31
CA ARG A 927 3.85 20.51 -0.11
C ARG A 927 5.36 20.34 -0.33
N PRO A 928 5.83 19.53 -1.27
CA PRO A 928 7.22 19.60 -1.73
C PRO A 928 7.56 20.99 -2.30
N GLN A 929 8.85 21.22 -2.53
CA GLN A 929 9.30 22.22 -3.50
C GLN A 929 9.34 21.59 -4.90
N GLU A 930 9.29 22.46 -5.90
CA GLU A 930 9.55 22.13 -7.31
C GLU A 930 10.84 21.28 -7.42
N ASP A 931 10.78 20.18 -8.17
CA ASP A 931 11.87 19.20 -8.39
C ASP A 931 12.49 18.60 -7.09
N TYR A 932 11.65 18.17 -6.13
CA TYR A 932 12.07 17.49 -4.89
C TYR A 932 11.41 16.11 -4.57
N TRP A 933 11.92 15.05 -5.20
CA TRP A 933 11.68 13.66 -4.79
C TRP A 933 12.65 13.14 -3.71
N THR A 934 12.30 12.02 -3.06
CA THR A 934 13.19 11.24 -2.18
C THR A 934 12.65 9.83 -1.89
N GLN A 935 13.51 8.81 -1.93
CA GLN A 935 13.14 7.42 -1.60
C GLN A 935 12.59 7.26 -0.17
N GLN A 936 13.05 8.11 0.76
CA GLN A 936 12.53 8.24 2.11
C GLN A 936 13.07 9.54 2.72
N ILE A 937 12.26 10.27 3.48
CA ILE A 937 12.69 11.32 4.40
C ILE A 937 11.95 11.19 5.73
N ASP A 938 12.74 11.08 6.79
CA ASP A 938 12.24 11.01 8.16
C ASP A 938 11.95 12.42 8.68
N ILE A 939 10.71 12.64 9.12
CA ILE A 939 10.28 13.86 9.80
C ILE A 939 10.05 13.53 11.28
N PRO A 940 10.94 13.96 12.19
CA PRO A 940 10.67 13.94 13.62
C PRO A 940 9.46 14.82 13.93
N VAL A 941 8.45 14.21 14.55
CA VAL A 941 7.30 14.89 15.13
C VAL A 941 7.47 14.84 16.65
N HIS A 942 7.40 16.01 17.27
CA HIS A 942 7.51 16.21 18.71
C HIS A 942 6.13 16.64 19.25
N CYS A 943 5.47 15.73 19.95
CA CYS A 943 4.27 16.02 20.73
C CYS A 943 4.65 16.55 22.12
N ASN A 944 3.91 17.53 22.63
CA ASN A 944 3.94 17.92 24.03
C ASN A 944 2.53 18.19 24.55
N ASP A 945 2.24 17.76 25.77
CA ASP A 945 1.00 18.14 26.47
C ASP A 945 1.09 19.57 27.02
N GLN A 946 0.00 20.04 27.65
CA GLN A 946 -0.10 21.39 28.21
C GLN A 946 0.70 21.63 29.52
N PHE A 947 1.41 20.62 30.02
CA PHE A 947 1.96 20.57 31.38
C PHE A 947 3.44 20.16 31.47
N GLY A 948 4.01 19.56 30.42
CA GLY A 948 5.44 19.30 30.25
C GLY A 948 5.83 17.85 29.96
N GLY A 949 4.88 16.93 29.72
CA GLY A 949 5.19 15.65 29.08
C GLY A 949 5.47 15.85 27.59
N VAL A 950 6.25 14.94 27.02
CA VAL A 950 6.75 15.00 25.64
C VAL A 950 6.87 13.61 25.05
N ALA A 951 6.59 13.48 23.76
CA ALA A 951 6.77 12.26 22.98
C ALA A 951 7.37 12.59 21.61
N ASP A 952 8.28 11.73 21.15
CA ASP A 952 8.90 11.81 19.82
C ASP A 952 8.38 10.64 18.97
N ASN A 953 7.92 10.90 17.75
CA ASN A 953 7.59 9.89 16.75
C ASN A 953 8.18 10.26 15.38
N VAL A 954 8.26 9.32 14.43
CA VAL A 954 8.78 9.56 13.08
C VAL A 954 7.69 9.35 12.03
N LEU A 955 7.56 10.35 11.16
CA LEU A 955 6.78 10.26 9.93
C LEU A 955 7.74 10.00 8.77
N HIS A 956 7.59 8.85 8.13
CA HIS A 956 8.34 8.46 6.95
C HIS A 956 7.61 8.93 5.69
N LEU A 957 8.13 9.97 5.06
CA LEU A 957 7.64 10.47 3.79
C LEU A 957 8.45 9.84 2.65
N ILE A 958 7.77 9.24 1.69
CA ILE A 958 8.32 8.94 0.36
C ILE A 958 7.79 10.02 -0.58
N ILE A 959 8.66 10.56 -1.43
CA ILE A 959 8.24 11.45 -2.50
C ILE A 959 8.72 10.78 -3.78
N ASP A 960 7.80 10.17 -4.52
CA ASP A 960 8.07 9.57 -5.82
C ASP A 960 8.29 10.67 -6.86
N PRO A 961 9.23 10.47 -7.80
CA PRO A 961 9.51 11.46 -8.82
C PRO A 961 8.36 11.63 -9.82
N LEU A 962 8.27 12.81 -10.40
CA LEU A 962 7.40 13.16 -11.52
C LEU A 962 8.27 13.33 -12.77
N ASN A 963 7.76 12.98 -13.95
CA ASN A 963 8.50 13.24 -15.19
C ASN A 963 8.29 14.69 -15.62
N ASP A 964 9.38 15.45 -15.67
CA ASP A 964 9.43 16.90 -15.92
C ASP A 964 10.07 17.26 -17.27
N LEU A 965 9.68 18.42 -17.83
CA LEU A 965 10.16 18.88 -19.13
C LEU A 965 11.70 19.13 -19.13
N PRO A 966 12.49 18.48 -20.02
CA PRO A 966 13.96 18.57 -20.02
C PRO A 966 14.55 19.99 -20.08
N GLU A 967 15.73 20.21 -19.47
CA GLU A 967 16.35 21.55 -19.49
C GLU A 967 16.58 22.06 -20.93
N PRO A 968 16.19 23.31 -21.24
CA PRO A 968 16.49 23.92 -22.53
C PRO A 968 17.98 23.93 -22.82
N PHE A 969 18.40 23.40 -23.97
CA PHE A 969 19.79 23.15 -24.34
C PHE A 969 20.25 24.03 -25.53
N SER A 970 21.49 23.90 -25.98
CA SER A 970 22.07 24.72 -27.09
C SER A 970 22.71 23.84 -28.16
N LEU A 971 22.66 24.31 -29.42
CA LEU A 971 23.31 23.66 -30.56
C LEU A 971 24.84 23.83 -30.52
N GLU A 972 25.58 22.90 -31.11
CA GLU A 972 27.06 22.94 -31.17
C GLU A 972 27.61 22.94 -32.60
N THR A 973 27.24 21.95 -33.44
CA THR A 973 27.73 21.87 -34.84
C THR A 973 26.65 21.35 -35.80
N PRO A 974 26.65 21.72 -37.10
CA PRO A 974 27.49 22.76 -37.74
C PRO A 974 27.26 24.15 -37.13
N GLU A 975 28.31 24.96 -36.96
CA GLU A 975 28.19 26.30 -36.35
C GLU A 975 27.19 27.19 -37.11
N ASN A 976 26.55 28.13 -36.43
CA ASN A 976 25.68 29.13 -37.07
C ASN A 976 26.45 29.95 -38.14
N GLU A 977 25.80 30.31 -39.24
CA GLU A 977 26.41 30.89 -40.46
C GLU A 977 27.48 29.98 -41.13
N SER A 978 27.46 28.66 -40.90
CA SER A 978 28.34 27.71 -41.61
C SER A 978 27.87 27.43 -43.04
N GLY A 979 28.84 27.14 -43.93
CA GLY A 979 28.57 26.74 -45.31
C GLY A 979 29.03 25.31 -45.55
N LEU A 980 28.19 24.52 -46.22
CA LEU A 980 28.40 23.09 -46.49
C LEU A 980 28.98 22.92 -47.90
N ASP A 981 30.05 22.14 -48.08
CA ASP A 981 30.73 21.98 -49.38
C ASP A 981 30.16 20.80 -50.19
N GLU A 982 30.21 20.85 -51.52
CA GLU A 982 29.66 19.77 -52.40
C GLU A 982 30.43 18.45 -52.25
N ASP A 983 31.65 18.47 -51.70
CA ASP A 983 32.50 17.30 -51.42
C ASP A 983 32.18 16.64 -50.04
N ASP A 984 31.39 17.26 -49.16
CA ASP A 984 31.09 16.74 -47.81
C ASP A 984 29.94 15.71 -47.84
N SER A 985 30.30 14.44 -47.98
CA SER A 985 29.35 13.34 -48.20
C SER A 985 28.41 13.03 -47.02
N LEU A 986 28.73 13.47 -45.80
CA LEU A 986 27.92 13.27 -44.59
C LEU A 986 28.13 14.46 -43.64
N VAL A 987 27.05 15.06 -43.16
CA VAL A 987 27.04 16.09 -42.11
C VAL A 987 26.62 15.45 -40.78
N VAL A 988 27.32 15.78 -39.69
CA VAL A 988 26.92 15.38 -38.33
C VAL A 988 26.47 16.62 -37.59
N PHE A 989 25.24 16.58 -37.09
CA PHE A 989 24.67 17.60 -36.22
C PHE A 989 24.97 17.22 -34.78
N THR A 990 25.33 18.18 -33.92
CA THR A 990 25.59 17.96 -32.50
C THR A 990 25.03 19.12 -31.68
N TRP A 991 24.58 18.80 -30.48
CA TRP A 991 24.01 19.74 -29.52
C TRP A 991 24.47 19.36 -28.12
N GLN A 992 24.27 20.25 -27.16
CA GLN A 992 24.42 19.90 -25.74
C GLN A 992 23.33 18.91 -25.37
N VAL A 993 23.68 17.88 -24.58
CA VAL A 993 22.69 17.03 -23.92
C VAL A 993 21.69 17.95 -23.21
N ALA A 994 20.40 17.82 -23.54
CA ALA A 994 19.35 18.31 -22.65
C ALA A 994 19.51 17.56 -21.34
N LEU A 995 19.96 18.28 -20.31
CA LEU A 995 19.99 17.72 -18.98
C LEU A 995 18.54 17.65 -18.53
N GLN A 996 18.03 16.46 -18.32
CA GLN A 996 17.09 16.26 -17.22
C GLN A 996 17.67 16.89 -15.95
N ASN A 997 16.82 17.26 -15.00
CA ASN A 997 17.29 17.44 -13.65
C ASN A 997 18.01 16.14 -13.26
N ARG A 998 19.10 16.25 -12.49
CA ARG A 998 20.17 15.24 -12.49
C ARG A 998 19.82 13.91 -11.79
N TRP A 999 18.54 13.61 -11.65
CA TRP A 999 17.92 12.59 -10.84
C TRP A 999 16.68 11.93 -11.48
N GLU A 1000 16.04 12.51 -12.51
CA GLU A 1000 15.19 11.72 -13.43
C GLU A 1000 16.00 10.56 -14.05
N ILE A 1001 15.30 9.58 -14.62
CA ILE A 1001 15.92 8.35 -15.16
C ILE A 1001 15.44 8.05 -16.59
N ASP A 1002 14.63 8.92 -17.17
CA ASP A 1002 13.80 8.65 -18.34
C ASP A 1002 14.55 8.90 -19.65
N GLU A 1003 14.26 8.16 -20.72
CA GLU A 1003 15.11 8.15 -21.91
C GLU A 1003 14.75 9.28 -22.89
N VAL A 1004 15.45 10.43 -22.78
CA VAL A 1004 15.24 11.55 -23.72
C VAL A 1004 15.62 11.21 -25.16
N SER A 1005 14.66 11.39 -26.07
CA SER A 1005 14.87 11.38 -27.52
C SER A 1005 15.04 12.79 -28.06
N TYR A 1006 15.79 12.95 -29.16
CA TYR A 1006 15.96 14.23 -29.85
C TYR A 1006 15.41 14.18 -31.27
N THR A 1007 14.69 15.23 -31.67
CA THR A 1007 14.27 15.47 -33.07
C THR A 1007 15.07 16.61 -33.67
N ILE A 1008 15.66 16.42 -34.86
CA ILE A 1008 16.33 17.50 -35.61
C ILE A 1008 15.35 18.05 -36.65
N HIS A 1009 15.17 19.37 -36.67
CA HIS A 1009 14.26 20.08 -37.56
C HIS A 1009 15.02 20.92 -38.58
N PHE A 1010 14.43 21.09 -39.76
CA PHE A 1010 14.99 21.80 -40.91
C PHE A 1010 13.90 22.63 -41.61
N ASP A 1011 14.10 23.95 -41.75
CA ASP A 1011 13.13 24.89 -42.36
C ASP A 1011 13.79 25.83 -43.39
N LEU A 1012 13.03 26.19 -44.43
CA LEU A 1012 13.46 27.07 -45.51
C LEU A 1012 12.76 28.43 -45.40
N GLU A 1013 13.53 29.53 -45.30
CA GLU A 1013 13.01 30.92 -45.12
C GLU A 1013 11.80 31.32 -46.00
N TRP A 1014 11.57 30.66 -47.15
CA TRP A 1014 10.59 31.06 -48.17
C TRP A 1014 9.48 30.04 -48.47
N ASP A 1015 9.43 28.85 -47.86
CA ASP A 1015 8.33 27.89 -48.04
C ASP A 1015 7.94 27.19 -46.72
N GLN A 1016 6.68 26.80 -46.55
CA GLN A 1016 6.19 26.23 -45.28
C GLN A 1016 6.35 24.71 -45.24
N TRP A 1017 7.58 24.24 -45.47
CA TRP A 1017 7.93 22.82 -45.53
C TRP A 1017 9.09 22.52 -44.57
N GLU A 1018 8.72 21.84 -43.48
CA GLU A 1018 9.63 21.41 -42.43
C GLU A 1018 10.02 19.95 -42.66
N TYR A 1019 11.32 19.64 -42.60
CA TYR A 1019 11.82 18.27 -42.60
C TYR A 1019 12.36 17.93 -41.21
N GLN A 1020 11.99 16.76 -40.68
CA GLN A 1020 12.36 16.32 -39.34
C GLN A 1020 13.08 14.96 -39.38
N ILE A 1021 13.90 14.71 -38.36
CA ILE A 1021 14.56 13.43 -38.09
C ILE A 1021 14.41 13.15 -36.59
N GLU A 1022 13.48 12.26 -36.28
CA GLU A 1022 13.02 11.87 -34.94
C GLU A 1022 13.93 10.77 -34.32
N ASP A 1023 13.64 10.38 -33.07
CA ASP A 1023 14.15 9.20 -32.36
C ASP A 1023 15.67 9.06 -32.27
N ILE A 1024 16.35 10.16 -31.93
CA ILE A 1024 17.80 10.20 -31.73
C ILE A 1024 18.12 10.21 -30.23
N ASN A 1025 18.34 9.05 -29.61
CA ASN A 1025 18.56 8.92 -28.15
C ASN A 1025 19.99 9.32 -27.69
N ILE A 1026 20.69 10.16 -28.47
CA ILE A 1026 22.03 10.71 -28.15
C ILE A 1026 22.15 12.13 -28.70
N ASN A 1027 23.01 12.96 -28.11
CA ASN A 1027 23.16 14.38 -28.44
C ASN A 1027 23.87 14.71 -29.79
N ARG A 1028 23.71 13.83 -30.79
CA ARG A 1028 24.24 13.98 -32.14
C ARG A 1028 23.41 13.19 -33.15
N SER A 1029 23.35 13.67 -34.38
CA SER A 1029 22.76 12.90 -35.48
C SER A 1029 23.59 11.63 -35.79
N PRO A 1030 22.98 10.59 -36.39
CA PRO A 1030 23.71 9.77 -37.33
C PRO A 1030 24.28 10.65 -38.46
N GLY A 1031 25.37 10.25 -39.12
CA GLY A 1031 25.91 11.07 -40.21
C GLY A 1031 24.92 11.16 -41.38
N ILE A 1032 24.35 12.34 -41.62
CA ILE A 1032 23.29 12.57 -42.60
C ILE A 1032 23.92 12.89 -43.96
N PRO A 1033 23.62 12.15 -45.04
CA PRO A 1033 24.01 12.56 -46.38
C PRO A 1033 23.35 13.90 -46.71
N LEU A 1034 24.15 14.91 -47.07
CA LEU A 1034 23.63 16.26 -47.38
C LEU A 1034 22.57 16.23 -48.50
N ILE A 1035 22.70 15.28 -49.43
CA ILE A 1035 21.74 15.02 -50.50
C ILE A 1035 20.37 14.51 -49.98
N THR A 1036 20.29 13.84 -48.83
CA THR A 1036 19.02 13.42 -48.23
C THR A 1036 18.20 14.63 -47.77
N ILE A 1037 18.85 15.63 -47.19
CA ILE A 1037 18.23 16.90 -46.80
C ILE A 1037 17.76 17.65 -48.07
N PHE A 1038 18.59 17.69 -49.12
CA PHE A 1038 18.22 18.36 -50.38
C PHE A 1038 17.05 17.69 -51.11
N ASP A 1039 16.97 16.36 -51.07
CA ASP A 1039 15.90 15.58 -51.72
C ASP A 1039 14.59 15.68 -50.94
N SER A 1040 14.63 15.75 -49.61
CA SER A 1040 13.45 15.90 -48.75
C SER A 1040 12.83 17.30 -48.82
N LEU A 1041 13.63 18.31 -49.20
CA LEU A 1041 13.21 19.72 -49.29
C LEU A 1041 13.00 20.23 -50.74
N ASP A 1042 13.06 19.36 -51.75
CA ASP A 1042 12.94 19.66 -53.21
C ASP A 1042 13.82 20.82 -53.72
N VAL A 1043 14.98 21.08 -53.08
CA VAL A 1043 15.88 22.19 -53.45
C VAL A 1043 16.85 21.86 -54.60
N ARG A 1044 16.71 20.68 -55.23
CA ARG A 1044 17.59 20.24 -56.33
C ARG A 1044 17.47 21.14 -57.56
N GLY A 1045 18.60 21.72 -57.96
CA GLY A 1045 18.68 22.56 -59.16
C GLY A 1045 18.36 24.03 -58.92
N SER A 1046 18.42 24.51 -57.67
CA SER A 1046 18.45 25.94 -57.37
C SER A 1046 19.64 26.63 -58.08
N ASP A 1047 19.34 27.64 -58.90
CA ASP A 1047 20.32 28.56 -59.51
C ASP A 1047 20.94 29.56 -58.49
N HIS A 1048 20.58 29.47 -57.21
CA HIS A 1048 20.90 30.45 -56.15
C HIS A 1048 21.39 29.77 -54.87
N ASP A 1049 22.15 30.50 -54.05
CA ASP A 1049 22.49 30.09 -52.68
C ASP A 1049 21.18 29.87 -51.88
N THR A 1050 21.01 28.70 -51.28
CA THR A 1050 19.83 28.36 -50.46
C THR A 1050 20.16 28.54 -48.98
N MET A 1051 19.22 29.14 -48.25
CA MET A 1051 19.28 29.31 -46.80
C MET A 1051 18.46 28.21 -46.13
N LEU A 1052 19.04 27.56 -45.12
CA LEU A 1052 18.40 26.49 -44.35
C LEU A 1052 18.63 26.77 -42.86
N ASP A 1053 17.55 26.98 -42.10
CA ASP A 1053 17.60 26.98 -40.65
C ASP A 1053 17.51 25.53 -40.15
N TRP A 1054 18.26 25.20 -39.10
CA TRP A 1054 18.10 23.94 -38.36
C TRP A 1054 18.05 24.19 -36.86
N TRP A 1055 17.32 23.32 -36.17
CA TRP A 1055 17.27 23.29 -34.71
C TRP A 1055 17.00 21.88 -34.20
N VAL A 1056 16.97 21.72 -32.89
CA VAL A 1056 16.71 20.43 -32.23
C VAL A 1056 15.66 20.62 -31.15
N GLU A 1057 14.78 19.64 -31.04
CA GLU A 1057 13.82 19.45 -29.97
C GLU A 1057 14.25 18.23 -29.15
N THR A 1058 13.98 18.23 -27.85
CA THR A 1058 14.13 17.08 -26.96
C THR A 1058 12.76 16.66 -26.43
N ARG A 1059 12.58 15.37 -26.17
CA ARG A 1059 11.31 14.76 -25.72
C ARG A 1059 11.54 13.61 -24.76
N ASP A 1060 10.62 13.48 -23.82
CA ASP A 1060 10.31 12.28 -23.03
C ASP A 1060 8.78 12.24 -22.81
N ASP A 1061 8.30 11.45 -21.85
CA ASP A 1061 6.86 11.28 -21.60
C ASP A 1061 6.19 12.49 -20.93
N SER A 1062 6.96 13.48 -20.44
CA SER A 1062 6.43 14.75 -19.93
C SER A 1062 5.98 15.71 -21.05
N GLY A 1063 6.60 15.60 -22.24
CA GLY A 1063 6.37 16.48 -23.37
C GLY A 1063 7.64 16.77 -24.17
N PHE A 1064 7.85 18.03 -24.57
CA PHE A 1064 8.99 18.41 -25.41
C PHE A 1064 9.50 19.83 -25.17
N VAL A 1065 10.79 20.05 -25.45
CA VAL A 1065 11.46 21.36 -25.31
C VAL A 1065 12.33 21.65 -26.53
N GLU A 1066 12.11 22.80 -27.18
CA GLU A 1066 12.97 23.30 -28.26
C GLU A 1066 14.30 23.84 -27.68
N CYS A 1067 15.41 23.56 -28.36
CA CYS A 1067 16.70 24.17 -28.02
C CYS A 1067 16.66 25.71 -28.12
N ARG A 1068 17.53 26.39 -27.38
CA ARG A 1068 17.53 27.85 -27.18
C ARG A 1068 17.81 28.69 -28.43
N GLU A 1069 18.31 28.07 -29.50
CA GLU A 1069 18.91 28.76 -30.66
C GLU A 1069 18.64 27.97 -31.94
N ARG A 1070 18.13 28.64 -32.99
CA ARG A 1070 18.10 28.08 -34.36
C ARG A 1070 19.35 28.52 -35.12
N PHE A 1071 20.01 27.60 -35.83
CA PHE A 1071 21.26 27.84 -36.53
C PHE A 1071 21.05 27.86 -38.05
N LEU A 1072 21.58 28.90 -38.70
CA LEU A 1072 21.45 29.16 -40.12
C LEU A 1072 22.63 28.53 -40.90
N MET A 1073 22.34 27.81 -41.97
CA MET A 1073 23.33 27.21 -42.87
C MET A 1073 23.23 27.74 -44.30
N TYR A 1074 24.38 27.84 -44.96
CA TYR A 1074 24.51 28.19 -46.37
C TYR A 1074 24.69 26.95 -47.24
N ILE A 1075 23.78 26.75 -48.19
CA ILE A 1075 23.85 25.72 -49.22
C ILE A 1075 24.29 26.38 -50.55
N PRO A 1076 25.45 26.01 -51.13
CA PRO A 1076 25.87 26.55 -52.42
C PRO A 1076 24.99 26.03 -53.57
N PRO A 1077 24.78 26.81 -54.65
CA PRO A 1077 23.98 26.39 -55.80
C PRO A 1077 24.64 25.22 -56.53
N SER A 1078 23.90 24.12 -56.68
CA SER A 1078 24.43 22.84 -57.20
C SER A 1078 25.10 23.03 -58.56
N SER A 1079 26.38 22.66 -58.68
CA SER A 1079 27.24 22.99 -59.83
C SER A 1079 26.96 22.09 -61.05
N GLY A 1080 25.79 22.26 -61.68
CA GLY A 1080 25.22 21.40 -62.71
C GLY A 1080 26.19 20.95 -63.83
N VAL A 1081 26.73 19.74 -63.69
CA VAL A 1081 27.63 19.12 -64.67
C VAL A 1081 26.80 18.51 -65.82
N GLU A 1082 26.70 19.22 -66.95
CA GLU A 1082 26.24 18.62 -68.22
C GLU A 1082 27.17 17.46 -68.64
N GLY A 1083 26.81 16.22 -68.30
CA GLY A 1083 27.57 15.05 -68.73
C GLY A 1083 27.23 13.77 -68.00
N ASP A 1084 26.05 13.20 -68.27
CA ASP A 1084 25.62 11.84 -67.89
C ASP A 1084 26.77 10.81 -68.08
N PRO A 1085 27.40 10.33 -66.99
CA PRO A 1085 28.45 9.33 -67.06
C PRO A 1085 27.81 7.94 -67.11
N GLU A 1086 27.91 7.24 -68.26
CA GLU A 1086 27.29 5.93 -68.53
C GLU A 1086 27.18 5.07 -67.25
N THR A 1087 25.96 4.97 -66.69
CA THR A 1087 25.74 4.37 -65.36
C THR A 1087 26.33 2.95 -65.33
N PRO A 1088 27.20 2.62 -64.34
CA PRO A 1088 28.01 1.41 -64.42
C PRO A 1088 27.18 0.13 -64.48
N THR A 1089 27.04 -0.48 -65.65
CA THR A 1089 26.18 -1.67 -65.86
C THR A 1089 26.58 -2.93 -65.07
N THR A 1090 27.65 -2.89 -64.28
CA THR A 1090 28.11 -3.99 -63.39
C THR A 1090 28.77 -3.43 -62.15
N PHE A 1091 28.48 -4.00 -60.97
CA PHE A 1091 29.21 -3.71 -59.74
C PHE A 1091 30.71 -4.04 -59.86
N PHE A 1092 31.58 -3.13 -59.45
CA PHE A 1092 33.04 -3.31 -59.50
C PHE A 1092 33.72 -2.55 -58.36
N VAL A 1093 34.84 -3.06 -57.83
CA VAL A 1093 35.62 -2.35 -56.78
C VAL A 1093 37.03 -2.12 -57.29
N TYR A 1094 37.42 -0.86 -57.43
CA TYR A 1094 38.73 -0.45 -57.90
C TYR A 1094 39.79 -0.66 -56.83
N GLN A 1095 41.00 -0.99 -57.27
CA GLN A 1095 42.18 -1.02 -56.41
C GLN A 1095 42.39 0.39 -55.83
N ASN A 1096 42.38 0.48 -54.50
CA ASN A 1096 42.48 1.74 -53.77
C ASN A 1096 43.74 2.54 -54.14
N TYR A 1097 43.65 3.87 -54.04
CA TYR A 1097 44.76 4.78 -54.37
C TYR A 1097 44.96 5.86 -53.29
N PRO A 1098 46.20 6.13 -52.84
CA PRO A 1098 47.43 5.38 -53.15
C PRO A 1098 47.42 3.94 -52.60
N ASN A 1099 48.25 3.06 -53.16
CA ASN A 1099 48.56 1.75 -52.57
C ASN A 1099 49.97 1.27 -52.99
N PRO A 1100 50.89 1.01 -52.06
CA PRO A 1100 50.78 1.22 -50.62
C PRO A 1100 50.51 2.68 -50.22
N PHE A 1101 49.86 2.88 -49.08
CA PHE A 1101 49.46 4.19 -48.56
C PHE A 1101 50.08 4.51 -47.20
N ASN A 1102 49.96 5.75 -46.74
CA ASN A 1102 50.44 6.20 -45.44
C ASN A 1102 49.36 7.06 -44.79
N ALA A 1103 48.81 6.62 -43.66
CA ALA A 1103 47.56 7.08 -43.05
C ALA A 1103 46.32 6.93 -43.96
N GLU A 1104 46.26 7.62 -45.10
CA GLU A 1104 45.03 7.80 -45.90
C GLU A 1104 45.05 7.14 -47.28
N THR A 1105 43.91 6.60 -47.72
CA THR A 1105 43.69 6.10 -49.09
C THR A 1105 42.24 6.27 -49.52
N LYS A 1106 41.98 6.40 -50.84
CA LYS A 1106 40.62 6.31 -51.39
C LYS A 1106 40.27 4.88 -51.80
N ILE A 1107 39.15 4.37 -51.28
CA ILE A 1107 38.43 3.20 -51.82
C ILE A 1107 37.49 3.72 -52.91
N SER A 1108 37.33 3.01 -54.03
CA SER A 1108 36.41 3.44 -55.09
C SER A 1108 35.67 2.24 -55.68
N PHE A 1109 34.39 2.41 -56.00
CA PHE A 1109 33.55 1.33 -56.49
C PHE A 1109 32.47 1.85 -57.45
N ASP A 1110 32.04 0.99 -58.35
CA ASP A 1110 30.90 1.17 -59.24
C ASP A 1110 29.69 0.42 -58.68
N LEU A 1111 28.53 1.07 -58.67
CA LEU A 1111 27.27 0.52 -58.20
C LEU A 1111 26.21 0.60 -59.32
N PRO A 1112 25.62 -0.52 -59.78
CA PRO A 1112 24.74 -0.54 -60.96
C PRO A 1112 23.29 -0.16 -60.67
N ILE A 1113 22.84 -0.33 -59.42
CA ILE A 1113 21.49 -0.08 -58.92
C ILE A 1113 21.69 0.49 -57.50
N SER A 1114 20.93 1.53 -57.15
CA SER A 1114 20.99 2.14 -55.82
C SER A 1114 20.71 1.12 -54.71
N GLY A 1115 21.35 1.26 -53.55
CA GLY A 1115 21.20 0.32 -52.45
C GLY A 1115 22.17 0.53 -51.29
N MET A 1116 21.98 -0.23 -50.21
CA MET A 1116 22.90 -0.25 -49.07
C MET A 1116 24.27 -0.84 -49.45
N VAL A 1117 25.34 -0.13 -49.08
CA VAL A 1117 26.73 -0.52 -49.27
C VAL A 1117 27.46 -0.51 -47.94
N SER A 1118 28.17 -1.60 -47.62
CA SER A 1118 29.07 -1.66 -46.47
C SER A 1118 30.50 -1.92 -46.90
N ILE A 1119 31.45 -1.20 -46.29
CA ILE A 1119 32.89 -1.28 -46.58
C ILE A 1119 33.62 -1.61 -45.28
N THR A 1120 34.21 -2.80 -45.19
CA THR A 1120 34.91 -3.27 -43.98
C THR A 1120 36.33 -3.72 -44.30
N ALA A 1121 37.28 -3.30 -43.46
CA ALA A 1121 38.67 -3.77 -43.47
C ALA A 1121 38.84 -4.96 -42.51
N PHE A 1122 39.52 -6.00 -42.98
CA PHE A 1122 39.83 -7.23 -42.25
C PHE A 1122 41.34 -7.49 -42.18
N ASP A 1123 41.79 -8.12 -41.09
CA ASP A 1123 43.15 -8.67 -40.99
C ASP A 1123 43.33 -9.97 -41.78
N LEU A 1124 44.56 -10.49 -41.81
CA LEU A 1124 44.89 -11.73 -42.53
C LEU A 1124 44.39 -13.02 -41.85
N ALA A 1125 43.75 -12.93 -40.68
CA ALA A 1125 43.01 -14.01 -40.04
C ALA A 1125 41.50 -13.94 -40.33
N GLY A 1126 41.03 -12.90 -41.03
CA GLY A 1126 39.61 -12.71 -41.37
C GLY A 1126 38.81 -11.99 -40.29
N ARG A 1127 39.47 -11.33 -39.32
CA ARG A 1127 38.78 -10.53 -38.29
C ARG A 1127 38.60 -9.09 -38.77
N PRO A 1128 37.44 -8.45 -38.59
CA PRO A 1128 37.27 -7.03 -38.90
C PRO A 1128 38.21 -6.19 -38.01
N VAL A 1129 38.72 -5.10 -38.56
CA VAL A 1129 39.61 -4.14 -37.87
C VAL A 1129 39.19 -2.69 -38.02
N ALA A 1130 38.30 -2.39 -38.97
CA ALA A 1130 37.59 -1.11 -39.10
C ALA A 1130 36.41 -1.29 -40.06
N VAL A 1131 35.24 -0.75 -39.71
CA VAL A 1131 34.24 -0.35 -40.73
C VAL A 1131 34.72 0.98 -41.30
N ILE A 1132 34.74 1.09 -42.63
CA ILE A 1132 35.21 2.28 -43.36
C ILE A 1132 34.03 3.18 -43.74
N ALA A 1133 32.92 2.57 -44.14
CA ALA A 1133 31.63 3.21 -44.39
C ALA A 1133 30.53 2.15 -44.35
N SER A 1134 29.30 2.56 -43.99
CA SER A 1134 28.08 1.78 -44.17
C SER A 1134 26.93 2.76 -44.40
N GLY A 1135 26.09 2.53 -45.41
CA GLY A 1135 24.98 3.42 -45.72
C GLY A 1135 24.43 3.23 -47.14
N TYR A 1136 23.41 4.00 -47.49
CA TYR A 1136 22.76 3.93 -48.81
C TYR A 1136 23.53 4.74 -49.87
N HIS A 1137 23.71 4.16 -51.06
CA HIS A 1137 24.37 4.81 -52.19
C HIS A 1137 23.53 4.71 -53.47
N LEU A 1138 23.51 5.77 -54.28
CA LEU A 1138 22.83 5.78 -55.59
C LEU A 1138 23.63 5.03 -56.66
N ALA A 1139 22.97 4.53 -57.70
CA ALA A 1139 23.65 3.96 -58.88
C ALA A 1139 24.67 4.96 -59.49
N GLY A 1140 25.93 4.56 -59.63
CA GLY A 1140 27.03 5.45 -60.05
C GLY A 1140 28.42 4.97 -59.60
N THR A 1141 29.43 5.81 -59.81
CA THR A 1141 30.81 5.57 -59.34
C THR A 1141 31.10 6.39 -58.08
N HIS A 1142 31.49 5.72 -57.00
CA HIS A 1142 31.71 6.29 -55.66
C HIS A 1142 33.19 6.31 -55.27
N GLN A 1143 33.58 7.26 -54.41
CA GLN A 1143 34.88 7.27 -53.74
C GLN A 1143 34.74 7.57 -52.24
N ILE A 1144 35.25 6.67 -51.39
CA ILE A 1144 35.27 6.82 -49.94
C ILE A 1144 36.72 7.02 -49.48
N ASN A 1145 36.95 8.06 -48.68
CA ASN A 1145 38.24 8.31 -48.05
C ASN A 1145 38.37 7.41 -46.79
N TRP A 1146 39.44 6.63 -46.68
CA TRP A 1146 39.76 5.84 -45.50
C TRP A 1146 41.03 6.37 -44.84
N ASN A 1147 40.91 6.89 -43.62
CA ASN A 1147 42.04 7.10 -42.72
C ASN A 1147 42.23 5.84 -41.85
N ALA A 1148 43.44 5.28 -41.88
CA ALA A 1148 43.86 4.10 -41.14
C ALA A 1148 44.85 4.44 -39.99
N GLU A 1149 44.83 5.68 -39.51
CA GLU A 1149 45.53 6.06 -38.27
C GLU A 1149 45.08 5.18 -37.08
N GLY A 1150 45.99 4.91 -36.15
CA GLY A 1150 45.81 3.87 -35.12
C GLY A 1150 46.17 2.44 -35.58
N LEU A 1151 45.86 2.02 -36.81
CA LEU A 1151 46.14 0.65 -37.29
C LEU A 1151 47.65 0.36 -37.45
N GLN A 1152 48.01 -0.92 -37.54
CA GLN A 1152 49.42 -1.36 -37.66
C GLN A 1152 49.87 -1.39 -39.13
N ALA A 1153 51.14 -1.08 -39.41
CA ALA A 1153 51.67 -1.18 -40.77
C ALA A 1153 51.63 -2.65 -41.24
N GLY A 1154 50.98 -2.92 -42.37
CA GLY A 1154 50.61 -4.28 -42.76
C GLY A 1154 49.78 -4.36 -44.04
N MET A 1155 49.34 -5.59 -44.36
CA MET A 1155 48.40 -5.85 -45.44
C MET A 1155 47.04 -6.20 -44.85
N TYR A 1156 46.00 -5.50 -45.28
CA TYR A 1156 44.61 -5.78 -44.91
C TYR A 1156 43.80 -6.17 -46.15
N ILE A 1157 42.59 -6.67 -45.91
CA ILE A 1157 41.62 -7.05 -46.92
C ILE A 1157 40.43 -6.09 -46.77
N VAL A 1158 40.18 -5.22 -47.75
CA VAL A 1158 38.95 -4.41 -47.76
C VAL A 1158 37.91 -5.13 -48.60
N GLN A 1159 36.75 -5.38 -48.00
CA GLN A 1159 35.56 -5.91 -48.65
C GLN A 1159 34.54 -4.77 -48.80
N VAL A 1160 33.92 -4.68 -49.97
CA VAL A 1160 32.72 -3.89 -50.23
C VAL A 1160 31.59 -4.89 -50.51
N VAL A 1161 30.45 -4.73 -49.86
CA VAL A 1161 29.20 -5.47 -50.12
C VAL A 1161 28.14 -4.46 -50.54
N ALA A 1162 27.34 -4.78 -51.55
CA ALA A 1162 26.21 -3.98 -52.01
C ALA A 1162 25.06 -4.93 -52.39
N GLY A 1163 24.15 -5.16 -51.44
CA GLY A 1163 23.20 -6.28 -51.50
C GLY A 1163 23.92 -7.61 -51.81
N ASN A 1164 23.45 -8.33 -52.82
CA ASN A 1164 24.05 -9.59 -53.30
C ASN A 1164 25.43 -9.43 -53.99
N ALA A 1165 25.88 -8.21 -54.31
CA ALA A 1165 27.17 -7.98 -54.94
C ALA A 1165 28.29 -7.83 -53.89
N ARG A 1166 29.48 -8.37 -54.18
CA ARG A 1166 30.65 -8.24 -53.30
C ARG A 1166 31.96 -8.13 -54.06
N GLY A 1167 32.85 -7.27 -53.59
CA GLY A 1167 34.19 -7.07 -54.14
C GLY A 1167 35.23 -6.95 -53.04
N ILE A 1168 36.45 -7.43 -53.29
CA ILE A 1168 37.49 -7.58 -52.27
C ILE A 1168 38.84 -7.15 -52.84
N ASN A 1169 39.47 -6.15 -52.21
CA ASN A 1169 40.78 -5.62 -52.61
C ASN A 1169 41.84 -5.71 -51.51
N LYS A 1170 43.11 -5.77 -51.92
CA LYS A 1170 44.26 -5.91 -51.02
C LYS A 1170 44.93 -4.57 -50.82
N VAL A 1171 44.82 -4.04 -49.61
CA VAL A 1171 45.33 -2.74 -49.18
C VAL A 1171 46.65 -2.92 -48.41
N ILE A 1172 47.61 -2.00 -48.55
CA ILE A 1172 48.90 -2.07 -47.85
C ILE A 1172 49.18 -0.73 -47.16
N LEU A 1173 49.13 -0.73 -45.83
CA LEU A 1173 49.43 0.43 -44.98
C LEU A 1173 50.92 0.46 -44.63
N LEU A 1174 51.56 1.59 -44.92
CA LEU A 1174 52.92 1.95 -44.48
C LEU A 1174 52.86 2.90 -43.27
N LYS A 1175 54.03 3.07 -42.63
CA LYS A 1175 54.40 4.12 -41.68
C LYS A 1175 55.86 4.52 -41.95
#